data_AF-A0A3R6KJH0-F1
#
_entry.id   AF-A0A3R6KJH0-F1
#
_cell.length_a   1.000
_cell.length_b   1.000
_cell.length_c   1.000
_cell.angle_alpha   90.00
_cell.angle_beta   90.00
_cell.angle_gamma   90.00
#
_symmetry.space_group_name_H-M   'P 1'
#
loop_
_entity.id
_entity.type
_entity.pdbx_description
1 polymer ?
#
loop_
_entity_poly.entity_id
_entity_poly.type
_entity_poly.pdbx_seq_one_letter_code
_entity_poly.pdbx_strand_id
1 'polypeptide(L)'
;MGAIGAALLAKEEAQSRKQPHFIGLDQMESLTWQQEANVPCPFCMNHCQRAVVRFSNGTSWITNNRCERGEILGDPKDVKVRERLKIASETRNKVPNLYKLREELLFADYLDQAEEGDASSAKSHSERAAAKTGLVPNAVSDTVRRNITIGLPRVLAFWDTMPFWTTFWRFLGFEIQISSPSTHKMFEEGLSAVTSDTVCFPAKLVHGHIRDLVKKKVDRIFMPSIAAIGSENTESTSESMCAVVKGYPLVIRNSDSPEKQWGIPFDAPLFYWYREEDKERQLITYMEQTFSIQPSETKKAVLAGNDAMRQFGSRLKEAGAKVLEEVEKEGRYAVVLASRPYQNDALVNHSLPELLTEFGVPVLTADSVPGIENVDLSHSRLDVVNNYHARMLASAVLAAQSQNLEYVQFVSFGCGHDAYLSDEIQRMMREISGKSPLILKLDESEVQGPLRIRVRSFLETINMRRKKREMAERLQNQPGTSRQENAGGGNECGTAALGPDIQKSWQVHELSDPYSVKFEVEDRKKRTVLVPNTSHAFCRIMSAALKTQGIRAVPLAVGREEAIRLGKQYVHNDICFPAQIVIGEALAALRSGQYVPSETAIGMGKYIGDCRLTHYSALLRKALNDAGYPEVAILTNDDVDYHDLHPGFRMNLMSAIRLAGALPMIDILEELLRKIRPYEKVSGSSDQAFDEAMDFVVDGLEQHGFSGALRGFKKAIQRMNAIEYDRSQPRPRVLIIGEYLLNFHPGANHEIERYLEKNGFEIIEARMTDVIRKTYFCQDEQIRTYHLKKPFVKKNWYHVANRVFDAAHAAADRIAKQHPLYTPVCRLPELVKESDPIIPHTFDAGEGVLIPGEILHHAAHGCRAFVILQPFGCLPNHVVGRGIVKKMREMYPDAQILPLDYDPDVSFANLENRLQMLIMNVKERSVDTVALPDVGQRSPVETMNRKQKNADNKKQKVS
;
A
#
# COMPACT_ATOMS: atom_id res chain seq x y z
N MET A 1 -19.78 24.10 -7.29
CA MET A 1 -20.14 25.32 -6.53
C MET A 1 -21.50 25.15 -5.88
N GLY A 2 -21.62 25.35 -4.57
CA GLY A 2 -22.92 25.51 -3.90
C GLY A 2 -23.45 26.94 -4.07
N ALA A 3 -24.70 27.18 -3.68
CA ALA A 3 -25.37 28.48 -3.83
C ALA A 3 -24.59 29.67 -3.26
N ILE A 4 -23.90 29.47 -2.12
CA ILE A 4 -23.06 30.49 -1.47
C ILE A 4 -21.86 30.87 -2.35
N GLY A 5 -21.20 29.91 -2.98
CA GLY A 5 -20.06 30.17 -3.85
C GLY A 5 -20.45 30.95 -5.11
N ALA A 6 -21.61 30.61 -5.69
CA ALA A 6 -22.15 31.35 -6.82
C ALA A 6 -22.51 32.80 -6.45
N ALA A 7 -23.10 33.01 -5.27
CA ALA A 7 -23.42 34.36 -4.77
C ALA A 7 -22.16 35.21 -4.52
N LEU A 8 -21.11 34.62 -3.96
CA LEU A 8 -19.83 35.31 -3.72
C LEU A 8 -19.15 35.70 -5.05
N LEU A 9 -19.15 34.81 -6.04
CA LEU A 9 -18.65 35.10 -7.39
C LEU A 9 -19.45 36.21 -8.07
N ALA A 10 -20.78 36.16 -7.99
CA ALA A 10 -21.64 37.20 -8.55
C ALA A 10 -21.37 38.56 -7.89
N LYS A 11 -21.15 38.58 -6.57
CA LYS A 11 -20.80 39.78 -5.81
C LYS A 11 -19.44 40.35 -6.21
N GLU A 12 -18.40 39.52 -6.26
CA GLU A 12 -17.05 39.96 -6.67
C GLU A 12 -17.05 40.45 -8.12
N GLU A 13 -17.77 39.78 -9.02
CA GLU A 13 -17.80 40.15 -10.43
C GLU A 13 -18.65 41.39 -10.71
N ALA A 14 -19.67 41.66 -9.88
CA ALA A 14 -20.37 42.94 -9.86
C ALA A 14 -19.48 44.09 -9.37
N GLN A 15 -18.50 43.82 -8.50
CA GLN A 15 -17.55 44.82 -8.01
C GLN A 15 -16.39 45.07 -9.00
N SER A 16 -16.00 44.07 -9.78
CA SER A 16 -14.90 44.16 -10.76
C SER A 16 -15.31 44.87 -12.06
N ARG A 17 -16.61 44.91 -12.40
CA ARG A 17 -17.13 45.48 -13.65
C ARG A 17 -17.90 46.78 -13.44
N LYS A 18 -17.80 47.70 -14.40
CA LYS A 18 -18.55 48.98 -14.41
C LYS A 18 -20.03 48.84 -14.82
N GLN A 19 -20.44 47.73 -15.44
CA GLN A 19 -21.84 47.45 -15.81
C GLN A 19 -22.19 45.95 -15.65
N PRO A 20 -23.42 45.61 -15.20
CA PRO A 20 -23.87 44.23 -15.03
C PRO A 20 -24.28 43.58 -16.37
N HIS A 21 -24.07 42.26 -16.50
CA HIS A 21 -24.61 41.42 -17.61
C HIS A 21 -26.08 40.99 -17.39
N PHE A 22 -26.75 41.59 -16.42
CA PHE A 22 -28.14 41.29 -16.14
C PHE A 22 -29.02 41.75 -17.30
N ILE A 23 -29.78 40.82 -17.89
CA ILE A 23 -30.62 41.06 -19.07
C ILE A 23 -31.81 42.00 -18.81
N GLY A 24 -32.03 42.39 -17.55
CA GLY A 24 -33.19 43.18 -17.12
C GLY A 24 -34.39 42.30 -16.76
N LEU A 25 -35.28 42.81 -15.90
CA LEU A 25 -36.48 42.10 -15.46
C LEU A 25 -37.43 41.83 -16.64
N ASP A 26 -37.59 42.79 -17.54
CA ASP A 26 -38.47 42.68 -18.71
C ASP A 26 -38.03 41.57 -19.67
N GLN A 27 -36.72 41.42 -19.93
CA GLN A 27 -36.22 40.32 -20.76
C GLN A 27 -36.31 38.98 -20.04
N MET A 28 -36.26 38.97 -18.70
CA MET A 28 -36.41 37.76 -17.89
C MET A 28 -37.83 37.18 -17.97
N GLU A 29 -38.86 38.02 -18.05
CA GLU A 29 -40.25 37.58 -18.24
C GLU A 29 -40.43 36.82 -19.56
N SER A 30 -39.68 37.19 -20.61
CA SER A 30 -39.69 36.54 -21.93
C SER A 30 -38.65 35.41 -22.11
N LEU A 31 -37.85 35.15 -21.07
CA LEU A 31 -36.78 34.15 -21.14
C LEU A 31 -37.35 32.74 -20.96
N THR A 32 -37.53 32.03 -22.07
CA THR A 32 -37.90 30.62 -22.06
C THR A 32 -36.71 29.78 -22.49
N TRP A 33 -36.64 28.53 -22.01
CA TRP A 33 -35.63 27.58 -22.45
C TRP A 33 -36.25 26.23 -22.77
N GLN A 34 -35.61 25.50 -23.67
CA GLN A 34 -35.93 24.11 -24.00
C GLN A 34 -34.68 23.27 -23.79
N GLN A 35 -34.81 22.12 -23.13
CA GLN A 35 -33.71 21.18 -22.93
C GLN A 35 -33.99 19.88 -23.67
N GLU A 36 -33.05 19.49 -24.52
CA GLU A 36 -32.96 18.14 -25.06
C GLU A 36 -31.94 17.38 -24.23
N ALA A 37 -32.39 16.39 -23.46
CA ALA A 37 -31.52 15.50 -22.69
C ALA A 37 -31.03 14.32 -23.54
N ASN A 38 -29.89 13.73 -23.17
CA ASN A 38 -29.32 12.53 -23.78
C ASN A 38 -29.12 12.64 -25.31
N VAL A 39 -28.62 13.78 -25.77
CA VAL A 39 -28.20 13.98 -27.16
C VAL A 39 -26.79 13.39 -27.33
N PRO A 40 -26.63 12.24 -28.02
CA PRO A 40 -25.32 11.63 -28.19
C PRO A 40 -24.38 12.55 -28.99
N CYS A 41 -23.15 12.66 -28.53
CA CYS A 41 -22.10 13.39 -29.23
C CYS A 41 -21.64 12.61 -30.48
N PRO A 42 -21.67 13.18 -31.69
CA PRO A 42 -21.29 12.46 -32.90
C PRO A 42 -19.78 12.52 -33.21
N PHE A 43 -18.98 13.18 -32.38
CA PHE A 43 -17.61 13.55 -32.76
C PHE A 43 -16.55 12.51 -32.39
N CYS A 44 -16.79 11.60 -31.46
CA CYS A 44 -15.83 10.55 -31.12
C CYS A 44 -16.54 9.28 -30.67
N MET A 45 -15.78 8.18 -30.56
CA MET A 45 -16.32 6.86 -30.19
C MET A 45 -16.94 6.82 -28.78
N ASN A 46 -16.66 7.80 -27.92
CA ASN A 46 -17.24 7.85 -26.57
C ASN A 46 -18.72 8.26 -26.56
N HIS A 47 -19.23 8.85 -27.66
CA HIS A 47 -20.64 9.25 -27.82
C HIS A 47 -21.30 9.86 -26.57
N CYS A 48 -20.60 10.78 -25.89
CA CYS A 48 -21.07 11.31 -24.60
C CYS A 48 -22.51 11.85 -24.70
N GLN A 49 -23.32 11.52 -23.69
CA GLN A 49 -24.73 11.93 -23.60
C GLN A 49 -24.81 13.38 -23.12
N ARG A 50 -25.16 14.29 -24.01
CA ARG A 50 -25.19 15.73 -23.75
C ARG A 50 -26.60 16.21 -23.45
N ALA A 51 -26.74 17.28 -22.68
CA ALA A 51 -27.98 18.04 -22.60
C ALA A 51 -27.79 19.36 -23.34
N VAL A 52 -28.66 19.64 -24.31
CA VAL A 52 -28.63 20.88 -25.11
C VAL A 52 -29.76 21.77 -24.62
N VAL A 53 -29.40 22.88 -23.97
CA VAL A 53 -30.33 23.90 -23.48
C VAL A 53 -30.36 25.04 -24.49
N ARG A 54 -31.49 25.26 -25.15
CA ARG A 54 -31.69 26.38 -26.09
C ARG A 54 -32.55 27.45 -25.43
N PHE A 55 -32.09 28.69 -25.42
CA PHE A 55 -32.78 29.83 -24.85
C PHE A 55 -33.52 30.61 -25.95
N SER A 56 -34.62 31.30 -25.59
CA SER A 56 -35.43 32.11 -26.52
C SER A 56 -34.65 33.23 -27.21
N ASN A 57 -33.56 33.69 -26.61
CA ASN A 57 -32.65 34.68 -27.19
C ASN A 57 -31.70 34.11 -28.28
N GLY A 58 -31.88 32.84 -28.69
CA GLY A 58 -31.08 32.17 -29.70
C GLY A 58 -29.76 31.58 -29.20
N THR A 59 -29.41 31.78 -27.92
CA THR A 59 -28.23 31.15 -27.34
C THR A 59 -28.49 29.68 -27.00
N SER A 60 -27.46 28.85 -27.16
CA SER A 60 -27.52 27.44 -26.80
C SER A 60 -26.36 27.11 -25.88
N TRP A 61 -26.65 26.37 -24.82
CA TRP A 61 -25.68 25.88 -23.86
C TRP A 61 -25.70 24.36 -23.86
N ILE A 62 -24.52 23.76 -23.81
CA ILE A 62 -24.39 22.31 -23.69
C ILE A 62 -23.86 21.98 -22.31
N THR A 63 -24.49 21.01 -21.68
CA THR A 63 -24.06 20.43 -20.42
C THR A 63 -23.89 18.91 -20.58
N ASN A 64 -23.21 18.25 -19.65
CA ASN A 64 -22.83 16.83 -19.72
C ASN A 64 -21.91 16.45 -20.91
N ASN A 65 -21.38 17.41 -21.66
CA ASN A 65 -20.30 17.16 -22.60
C ASN A 65 -19.03 16.71 -21.86
N ARG A 66 -18.34 15.71 -22.41
CA ARG A 66 -17.07 15.21 -21.84
C ARG A 66 -15.83 15.96 -22.34
N CYS A 67 -15.97 16.81 -23.37
CA CYS A 67 -14.88 17.61 -23.94
C CYS A 67 -15.40 18.84 -24.69
N GLU A 68 -14.50 19.74 -25.08
CA GLU A 68 -14.78 20.97 -25.85
C GLU A 68 -15.46 20.67 -27.20
N ARG A 69 -15.09 19.55 -27.84
CA ARG A 69 -15.76 19.11 -29.08
C ARG A 69 -17.24 18.84 -28.85
N GLY A 70 -17.57 18.35 -27.66
CA GLY A 70 -18.95 18.10 -27.23
C GLY A 70 -19.76 19.38 -27.05
N GLU A 71 -19.13 20.55 -26.91
CA GLU A 71 -19.79 21.87 -26.84
C GLU A 71 -20.24 22.39 -28.22
N ILE A 72 -19.77 21.76 -29.29
CA ILE A 72 -20.10 22.16 -30.66
C ILE A 72 -21.45 21.54 -31.07
N LEU A 73 -22.34 22.37 -31.62
CA LEU A 73 -23.58 21.96 -32.27
C LEU A 73 -23.38 21.94 -33.79
N GLY A 74 -23.89 20.89 -34.44
CA GLY A 74 -23.92 20.77 -35.90
C GLY A 74 -23.51 19.39 -36.41
N ASP A 75 -23.73 19.16 -37.71
CA ASP A 75 -23.37 17.91 -38.39
C ASP A 75 -21.84 17.82 -38.57
N PRO A 76 -21.17 16.71 -38.17
CA PRO A 76 -19.75 16.48 -38.44
C PRO A 76 -19.33 16.59 -39.92
N LYS A 77 -20.29 16.53 -40.85
CA LYS A 77 -20.07 16.69 -42.29
C LYS A 77 -19.99 18.16 -42.74
N ASP A 78 -20.47 19.11 -41.93
CA ASP A 78 -20.40 20.54 -42.22
C ASP A 78 -18.95 21.06 -42.08
N VAL A 79 -18.48 21.79 -43.09
CA VAL A 79 -17.15 22.39 -43.15
C VAL A 79 -16.90 23.33 -41.96
N LYS A 80 -17.89 24.16 -41.58
CA LYS A 80 -17.76 25.10 -40.46
C LYS A 80 -17.73 24.40 -39.10
N VAL A 81 -18.32 23.21 -39.00
CA VAL A 81 -18.26 22.37 -37.80
C VAL A 81 -16.91 21.66 -37.72
N ARG A 82 -16.40 21.13 -38.85
CA ARG A 82 -15.06 20.53 -38.93
C ARG A 82 -13.95 21.51 -38.60
N GLU A 83 -14.06 22.76 -39.06
CA GLU A 83 -13.08 23.81 -38.76
C GLU A 83 -13.09 24.16 -37.26
N ARG A 84 -14.27 24.33 -36.66
CA ARG A 84 -14.40 24.51 -35.20
C ARG A 84 -13.88 23.31 -34.40
N LEU A 85 -14.13 22.09 -34.86
CA LEU A 85 -13.58 20.86 -34.26
C LEU A 85 -12.05 20.80 -34.37
N LYS A 86 -11.49 21.23 -35.49
CA LYS A 86 -10.04 21.29 -35.72
C LYS A 86 -9.39 22.30 -34.80
N ILE A 87 -9.94 23.52 -34.71
CA ILE A 87 -9.45 24.58 -33.80
C ILE A 87 -9.52 24.12 -32.35
N ALA A 88 -10.64 23.55 -31.91
CA ALA A 88 -10.79 23.02 -30.55
C ALA A 88 -9.76 21.90 -30.27
N SER A 89 -9.55 20.98 -31.22
CA SER A 89 -8.55 19.93 -31.09
C SER A 89 -7.10 20.46 -31.09
N GLU A 90 -6.79 21.45 -31.92
CA GLU A 90 -5.46 22.07 -31.99
C GLU A 90 -5.14 22.88 -30.74
N THR A 91 -6.12 23.60 -30.19
CA THR A 91 -5.97 24.37 -28.95
C THR A 91 -5.68 23.44 -27.77
N ARG A 92 -6.45 22.35 -27.64
CA ARG A 92 -6.20 21.33 -26.63
C ARG A 92 -4.83 20.67 -26.79
N ASN A 93 -4.44 20.32 -28.02
CA ASN A 93 -3.16 19.65 -28.28
C ASN A 93 -1.94 20.56 -28.05
N LYS A 94 -2.11 21.89 -27.96
CA LYS A 94 -1.02 22.83 -27.64
C LYS A 94 -0.66 22.84 -26.15
N VAL A 95 -1.57 22.44 -25.27
CA VAL A 95 -1.31 22.43 -23.83
C VAL A 95 -0.50 21.18 -23.48
N PRO A 96 0.70 21.29 -22.88
CA PRO A 96 1.52 20.14 -22.56
C PRO A 96 0.82 19.14 -21.63
N ASN A 97 0.79 17.87 -22.04
CA ASN A 97 0.27 16.74 -21.26
C ASN A 97 1.37 15.69 -21.12
N LEU A 98 2.09 15.71 -19.99
CA LEU A 98 3.20 14.77 -19.77
C LEU A 98 2.72 13.35 -19.42
N TYR A 99 1.45 13.13 -19.05
CA TYR A 99 0.90 11.78 -18.95
C TYR A 99 0.86 11.09 -20.32
N LYS A 100 0.44 11.84 -21.34
CA LYS A 100 0.41 11.34 -22.72
C LYS A 100 1.83 11.10 -23.25
N LEU A 101 2.75 12.05 -23.05
CA LEU A 101 4.15 11.87 -23.45
C LEU A 101 4.78 10.68 -22.71
N ARG A 102 4.54 10.55 -21.41
CA ARG A 102 5.03 9.42 -20.61
C ARG A 102 4.52 8.09 -21.15
N GLU A 103 3.24 8.01 -21.54
CA GLU A 103 2.68 6.83 -22.21
C GLU A 103 3.42 6.55 -23.53
N GLU A 104 3.56 7.55 -24.39
CA GLU A 104 4.26 7.41 -25.68
C GLU A 104 5.71 6.90 -25.49
N LEU A 105 6.45 7.47 -24.53
CA LEU A 105 7.83 7.07 -24.22
C LEU A 105 7.89 5.67 -23.59
N LEU A 106 6.97 5.31 -22.69
CA LEU A 106 6.95 3.98 -22.04
C LEU A 106 6.83 2.83 -23.04
N PHE A 107 6.13 3.05 -24.15
CA PHE A 107 5.86 2.03 -25.16
C PHE A 107 6.61 2.29 -26.48
N ALA A 108 7.59 3.21 -26.48
CA ALA A 108 8.46 3.46 -27.62
C ALA A 108 9.44 2.29 -27.87
N ASP A 109 10.00 2.24 -29.07
CA ASP A 109 11.15 1.38 -29.38
C ASP A 109 12.46 2.15 -29.17
N TYR A 110 13.31 1.64 -28.29
CA TYR A 110 14.60 2.23 -27.95
C TYR A 110 15.78 1.54 -28.65
N LEU A 111 15.57 0.39 -29.32
CA LEU A 111 16.64 -0.30 -30.06
C LEU A 111 16.91 0.38 -31.40
N ASP A 112 15.87 0.86 -32.08
CA ASP A 112 16.00 1.49 -33.41
C ASP A 112 16.55 2.92 -33.35
N GLN A 113 16.43 3.60 -32.19
CA GLN A 113 16.84 4.99 -32.03
C GLN A 113 18.34 5.20 -31.76
N ALA A 114 19.12 4.12 -31.68
CA ALA A 114 20.57 4.19 -31.53
C ALA A 114 21.27 4.66 -32.82
N GLU A 115 20.60 4.67 -33.97
CA GLU A 115 21.17 5.07 -35.27
C GLU A 115 21.29 6.59 -35.47
N GLU A 116 20.55 7.43 -34.72
CA GLU A 116 20.48 8.88 -34.95
C GLU A 116 21.27 9.74 -33.94
N GLY A 117 21.93 9.14 -32.95
CA GLY A 117 22.64 9.86 -31.88
C GLY A 117 24.04 10.34 -32.28
N ASP A 118 24.21 11.65 -32.46
CA ASP A 118 25.52 12.29 -32.70
C ASP A 118 26.51 12.03 -31.55
N ALA A 119 27.63 11.39 -31.86
CA ALA A 119 28.67 10.94 -30.93
C ALA A 119 29.44 12.08 -30.23
N SER A 120 29.03 13.33 -30.42
CA SER A 120 29.71 14.54 -29.96
C SER A 120 29.30 15.03 -28.56
N SER A 121 28.24 14.47 -27.96
CA SER A 121 27.60 15.02 -26.73
C SER A 121 27.97 14.33 -25.40
N ALA A 122 28.81 13.30 -25.39
CA ALA A 122 29.17 12.54 -24.19
C ALA A 122 30.02 13.36 -23.19
N LYS A 123 29.46 13.68 -22.01
CA LYS A 123 30.09 14.53 -20.98
C LYS A 123 30.62 13.77 -19.75
N SER A 124 30.36 12.46 -19.61
CA SER A 124 30.80 11.69 -18.43
C SER A 124 31.94 10.69 -18.70
N HIS A 125 32.71 10.40 -17.65
CA HIS A 125 33.86 9.47 -17.70
C HIS A 125 33.43 8.01 -17.91
N SER A 126 32.20 7.65 -17.57
CA SER A 126 31.59 6.33 -17.82
C SER A 126 31.14 6.15 -19.28
N GLU A 127 30.67 7.21 -19.94
CA GLU A 127 30.29 7.18 -21.36
C GLU A 127 31.52 6.96 -22.26
N ARG A 128 32.67 7.56 -21.92
CA ARG A 128 33.94 7.32 -22.63
C ARG A 128 34.46 5.89 -22.47
N ALA A 129 34.15 5.23 -21.36
CA ALA A 129 34.53 3.82 -21.14
C ALA A 129 33.68 2.88 -22.00
N ALA A 130 32.37 3.12 -22.10
CA ALA A 130 31.46 2.35 -22.96
C ALA A 130 31.75 2.53 -24.45
N ALA A 131 32.04 3.77 -24.89
CA ALA A 131 32.37 4.09 -26.27
C ALA A 131 33.72 3.51 -26.74
N LYS A 132 34.74 3.44 -25.85
CA LYS A 132 36.05 2.84 -26.17
C LYS A 132 36.03 1.31 -26.28
N THR A 133 35.00 0.65 -25.76
CA THR A 133 34.89 -0.82 -25.76
C THR A 133 34.12 -1.42 -26.93
N GLY A 134 33.55 -0.60 -27.84
CA GLY A 134 32.71 -1.11 -28.94
C GLY A 134 31.48 -1.90 -28.46
N LEU A 135 31.01 -1.63 -27.22
CA LEU A 135 29.96 -2.39 -26.53
C LEU A 135 28.54 -1.86 -26.75
N VAL A 136 28.37 -0.79 -27.53
CA VAL A 136 27.06 -0.42 -28.10
C VAL A 136 26.95 -1.13 -29.45
N PRO A 137 26.14 -2.18 -29.61
CA PRO A 137 26.03 -2.87 -30.88
C PRO A 137 25.34 -1.96 -31.89
N ASN A 138 26.00 -1.71 -33.01
CA ASN A 138 25.28 -1.41 -34.25
C ASN A 138 24.55 -2.68 -34.69
N ALA A 139 23.27 -2.51 -35.03
CA ALA A 139 22.37 -3.45 -35.68
C ALA A 139 21.83 -4.65 -34.87
N VAL A 140 20.50 -4.74 -34.90
CA VAL A 140 19.65 -5.92 -34.63
C VAL A 140 20.00 -7.11 -35.58
N SER A 141 20.89 -6.93 -36.57
CA SER A 141 21.10 -7.87 -37.68
C SER A 141 21.74 -9.21 -37.30
N ASP A 142 22.41 -9.31 -36.15
CA ASP A 142 23.09 -10.56 -35.71
C ASP A 142 22.35 -11.30 -34.57
N THR A 143 21.16 -10.83 -34.17
CA THR A 143 20.38 -11.50 -33.12
C THR A 143 19.64 -12.72 -33.67
N VAL A 144 19.85 -13.88 -33.05
CA VAL A 144 19.12 -15.11 -33.38
C VAL A 144 17.64 -14.90 -33.07
N ARG A 145 16.79 -14.88 -34.09
CA ARG A 145 15.33 -14.86 -33.89
C ARG A 145 14.89 -16.17 -33.25
N ARG A 146 14.13 -16.06 -32.15
CA ARG A 146 13.72 -17.20 -31.33
C ARG A 146 12.30 -17.71 -31.63
N ASN A 147 11.55 -17.04 -32.51
CA ASN A 147 10.18 -17.41 -32.92
C ASN A 147 9.24 -17.72 -31.74
N ILE A 148 9.37 -16.97 -30.65
CA ILE A 148 8.50 -17.05 -29.47
C ILE A 148 7.98 -15.64 -29.20
N THR A 149 6.66 -15.52 -29.07
CA THR A 149 5.97 -14.28 -28.72
C THR A 149 5.75 -14.19 -27.23
N ILE A 150 6.43 -13.24 -26.58
CA ILE A 150 6.27 -12.93 -25.16
C ILE A 150 5.16 -11.89 -24.99
N GLY A 151 4.09 -12.29 -24.29
CA GLY A 151 2.99 -11.45 -23.88
C GLY A 151 3.36 -10.61 -22.65
N LEU A 152 3.27 -9.28 -22.76
CA LEU A 152 3.49 -8.34 -21.67
C LEU A 152 2.18 -7.60 -21.33
N PRO A 153 1.60 -7.79 -20.13
CA PRO A 153 0.35 -7.12 -19.76
C PRO A 153 0.64 -5.65 -19.39
N ARG A 154 -0.23 -4.74 -19.83
CA ARG A 154 -0.12 -3.29 -19.62
C ARG A 154 -0.59 -2.87 -18.22
N VAL A 155 0.07 -3.40 -17.17
CA VAL A 155 -0.45 -3.37 -15.80
C VAL A 155 0.63 -3.09 -14.76
N LEU A 156 0.22 -2.49 -13.63
CA LEU A 156 1.01 -2.36 -12.41
C LEU A 156 2.48 -1.94 -12.68
N ALA A 157 3.46 -2.78 -12.35
CA ALA A 157 4.89 -2.47 -12.49
C ALA A 157 5.34 -2.15 -13.93
N PHE A 158 4.63 -2.66 -14.94
CA PHE A 158 4.98 -2.37 -16.33
C PHE A 158 4.74 -0.91 -16.71
N TRP A 159 3.83 -0.20 -16.03
CA TRP A 159 3.68 1.25 -16.22
C TRP A 159 4.86 2.10 -15.70
N ASP A 160 5.88 1.45 -15.14
CA ASP A 160 7.11 2.07 -14.65
C ASP A 160 8.36 1.47 -15.34
N THR A 161 8.28 0.21 -15.79
CA THR A 161 9.46 -0.57 -16.25
C THR A 161 9.36 -1.06 -17.68
N MET A 162 8.32 -0.72 -18.44
CA MET A 162 8.12 -1.24 -19.81
C MET A 162 9.33 -1.01 -20.73
N PRO A 163 10.00 0.16 -20.77
CA PRO A 163 11.18 0.37 -21.61
C PRO A 163 12.29 -0.64 -21.36
N PHE A 164 12.53 -1.02 -20.09
CA PHE A 164 13.49 -2.07 -19.77
C PHE A 164 13.08 -3.40 -20.41
N TRP A 165 11.83 -3.83 -20.19
CA TRP A 165 11.38 -5.16 -20.57
C TRP A 165 11.22 -5.32 -22.08
N THR A 166 10.70 -4.32 -22.79
CA THR A 166 10.55 -4.39 -24.25
C THR A 166 11.91 -4.47 -24.93
N THR A 167 12.85 -3.63 -24.51
CA THR A 167 14.23 -3.66 -25.01
C THR A 167 14.94 -4.97 -24.64
N PHE A 168 14.83 -5.43 -23.39
CA PHE A 168 15.46 -6.67 -22.92
C PHE A 168 15.02 -7.90 -23.75
N TRP A 169 13.71 -8.08 -23.93
CA TRP A 169 13.18 -9.23 -24.67
C TRP A 169 13.48 -9.16 -26.18
N ARG A 170 13.37 -7.97 -26.80
CA ARG A 170 13.71 -7.80 -28.23
C ARG A 170 15.20 -7.99 -28.48
N PHE A 171 16.06 -7.50 -27.60
CA PHE A 171 17.51 -7.68 -27.71
C PHE A 171 17.90 -9.16 -27.69
N LEU A 172 17.16 -9.98 -26.93
CA LEU A 172 17.29 -11.43 -26.91
C LEU A 172 16.56 -12.12 -28.09
N GLY A 173 16.11 -11.40 -29.11
CA GLY A 173 15.51 -11.98 -30.32
C GLY A 173 14.10 -12.57 -30.14
N PHE A 174 13.37 -12.18 -29.09
CA PHE A 174 11.95 -12.55 -28.90
C PHE A 174 11.02 -11.54 -29.57
N GLU A 175 9.86 -12.02 -30.01
CA GLU A 175 8.75 -11.15 -30.42
C GLU A 175 7.96 -10.73 -29.17
N ILE A 176 7.42 -9.51 -29.19
CA ILE A 176 6.69 -8.96 -28.03
C ILE A 176 5.29 -8.58 -28.45
N GLN A 177 4.31 -9.06 -27.70
CA GLN A 177 2.92 -8.64 -27.81
C GLN A 177 2.47 -8.00 -26.51
N ILE A 178 2.13 -6.72 -26.57
CA ILE A 178 1.58 -5.99 -25.41
C ILE A 178 0.05 -6.10 -25.43
N SER A 179 -0.56 -6.19 -24.25
CA SER A 179 -2.02 -6.18 -24.13
C SER A 179 -2.60 -4.84 -24.58
N SER A 180 -3.85 -4.82 -25.03
CA SER A 180 -4.54 -3.62 -25.52
C SER A 180 -4.69 -2.55 -24.42
N PRO A 181 -4.92 -1.28 -24.77
CA PRO A 181 -5.34 -0.26 -23.80
C PRO A 181 -6.59 -0.70 -23.04
N SER A 182 -6.67 -0.31 -21.78
CA SER A 182 -7.73 -0.71 -20.86
C SER A 182 -9.10 -0.19 -21.30
N THR A 183 -10.12 -1.03 -21.14
CA THR A 183 -11.51 -0.68 -21.42
C THR A 183 -12.43 -1.26 -20.33
N HIS A 184 -13.61 -0.66 -20.13
CA HIS A 184 -14.61 -1.24 -19.21
C HIS A 184 -14.97 -2.68 -19.58
N LYS A 185 -15.09 -3.00 -20.87
CA LYS A 185 -15.32 -4.37 -21.34
C LYS A 185 -14.20 -5.32 -20.88
N MET A 186 -12.94 -4.89 -20.98
CA MET A 186 -11.80 -5.70 -20.52
C MET A 186 -11.85 -5.93 -18.99
N PHE A 187 -12.21 -4.90 -18.23
CA PHE A 187 -12.43 -5.01 -16.78
C PHE A 187 -13.55 -6.01 -16.44
N GLU A 188 -14.72 -5.87 -17.07
CA GLU A 188 -15.88 -6.74 -16.87
C GLU A 188 -15.57 -8.19 -17.23
N GLU A 189 -14.84 -8.42 -18.33
CA GLU A 189 -14.40 -9.75 -18.74
C GLU A 189 -13.49 -10.42 -17.71
N GLY A 190 -12.72 -9.66 -16.92
CA GLY A 190 -11.83 -10.18 -15.87
C GLY A 190 -12.46 -10.26 -14.47
N LEU A 191 -13.56 -9.55 -14.23
CA LEU A 191 -14.12 -9.31 -12.89
C LEU A 191 -14.43 -10.59 -12.12
N SER A 192 -14.95 -11.62 -12.79
CA SER A 192 -15.30 -12.90 -12.16
C SER A 192 -14.11 -13.69 -11.61
N ALA A 193 -12.88 -13.33 -12.00
CA ALA A 193 -11.66 -13.94 -11.50
C ALA A 193 -10.95 -13.13 -10.41
N VAL A 194 -11.43 -11.90 -10.14
CA VAL A 194 -10.91 -11.06 -9.06
C VAL A 194 -11.27 -11.72 -7.72
N THR A 195 -10.26 -11.97 -6.88
CA THR A 195 -10.44 -12.67 -5.60
C THR A 195 -10.89 -11.78 -4.45
N SER A 196 -10.78 -10.45 -4.63
CA SER A 196 -11.09 -9.47 -3.60
C SER A 196 -11.65 -8.20 -4.20
N ASP A 197 -12.91 -7.87 -3.86
CA ASP A 197 -13.59 -6.68 -4.38
C ASP A 197 -13.02 -5.37 -3.86
N THR A 198 -12.30 -5.41 -2.73
CA THR A 198 -11.72 -4.23 -2.08
C THR A 198 -10.30 -3.92 -2.57
N VAL A 199 -9.72 -4.75 -3.46
CA VAL A 199 -8.41 -4.47 -4.06
C VAL A 199 -8.52 -3.25 -5.00
N CYS A 200 -7.43 -2.52 -5.18
CA CYS A 200 -7.46 -1.33 -6.02
C CYS A 200 -7.79 -1.65 -7.49
N PHE A 201 -8.47 -0.73 -8.17
CA PHE A 201 -8.92 -0.91 -9.55
C PHE A 201 -7.82 -1.34 -10.55
N PRO A 202 -6.59 -0.78 -10.51
CA PRO A 202 -5.49 -1.24 -11.38
C PRO A 202 -5.14 -2.72 -11.23
N ALA A 203 -5.33 -3.29 -10.04
CA ALA A 203 -5.08 -4.70 -9.78
C ALA A 203 -6.19 -5.57 -10.39
N LYS A 204 -7.45 -5.14 -10.28
CA LYS A 204 -8.60 -5.82 -10.91
C LYS A 204 -8.42 -5.93 -12.43
N LEU A 205 -7.88 -4.89 -13.07
CA LEU A 205 -7.63 -4.86 -14.52
C LEU A 205 -6.66 -5.93 -15.00
N VAL A 206 -5.78 -6.45 -14.15
CA VAL A 206 -4.79 -7.47 -14.55
C VAL A 206 -5.45 -8.68 -15.19
N HIS A 207 -6.56 -9.16 -14.62
CA HIS A 207 -7.29 -10.31 -15.16
C HIS A 207 -7.76 -10.08 -16.60
N GLY A 208 -8.26 -8.88 -16.90
CA GLY A 208 -8.67 -8.49 -18.24
C GLY A 208 -7.51 -8.43 -19.23
N HIS A 209 -6.37 -7.85 -18.83
CA HIS A 209 -5.16 -7.79 -19.68
C HIS A 209 -4.57 -9.17 -19.98
N ILE A 210 -4.61 -10.09 -19.01
CA ILE A 210 -4.16 -11.47 -19.22
C ILE A 210 -5.06 -12.16 -20.26
N ARG A 211 -6.39 -12.00 -20.16
CA ARG A 211 -7.34 -12.56 -21.13
C ARG A 211 -7.19 -11.94 -22.52
N ASP A 212 -6.87 -10.65 -22.62
CA ASP A 212 -6.54 -9.99 -23.90
C ASP A 212 -5.32 -10.62 -24.57
N LEU A 213 -4.25 -10.91 -23.82
CA LEU A 213 -3.06 -11.59 -24.34
C LEU A 213 -3.36 -13.02 -24.80
N VAL A 214 -4.19 -13.75 -24.03
CA VAL A 214 -4.66 -15.10 -24.43
C VAL A 214 -5.41 -15.03 -25.76
N LYS A 215 -6.32 -14.06 -25.93
CA LYS A 215 -7.07 -13.86 -27.19
C LYS A 215 -6.15 -13.52 -28.36
N LYS A 216 -5.03 -12.82 -28.10
CA LYS A 216 -3.98 -12.54 -29.08
C LYS A 216 -3.06 -13.73 -29.37
N LYS A 217 -3.25 -14.87 -28.72
CA LYS A 217 -2.52 -16.13 -28.95
C LYS A 217 -1.00 -15.98 -28.79
N VAL A 218 -0.58 -15.28 -27.75
CA VAL A 218 0.83 -15.25 -27.37
C VAL A 218 1.31 -16.64 -26.96
N ASP A 219 2.59 -16.95 -27.20
CA ASP A 219 3.15 -18.25 -26.86
C ASP A 219 3.44 -18.41 -25.37
N ARG A 220 3.62 -17.28 -24.66
CA ARG A 220 3.98 -17.23 -23.24
C ARG A 220 3.64 -15.85 -22.69
N ILE A 221 3.23 -15.76 -21.43
CA ILE A 221 3.00 -14.49 -20.75
C ILE A 221 4.08 -14.31 -19.67
N PHE A 222 4.72 -13.13 -19.66
CA PHE A 222 5.72 -12.77 -18.66
C PHE A 222 5.20 -11.64 -17.77
N MET A 223 5.14 -11.89 -16.46
CA MET A 223 4.71 -10.92 -15.45
C MET A 223 5.51 -11.16 -14.16
N PRO A 224 6.69 -10.53 -13.99
CA PRO A 224 7.58 -10.82 -12.87
C PRO A 224 7.09 -10.15 -11.58
N SER A 225 7.49 -10.73 -10.45
CA SER A 225 7.32 -10.15 -9.11
C SER A 225 8.62 -9.48 -8.68
N ILE A 226 8.71 -8.15 -8.71
CA ILE A 226 9.86 -7.41 -8.19
C ILE A 226 9.53 -6.98 -6.77
N ALA A 227 10.10 -7.66 -5.78
CA ALA A 227 9.76 -7.44 -4.37
C ALA A 227 10.51 -6.25 -3.74
N ALA A 228 11.74 -6.00 -4.19
CA ALA A 228 12.57 -4.91 -3.72
C ALA A 228 13.38 -4.30 -4.87
N ILE A 229 13.63 -3.00 -4.79
CA ILE A 229 14.45 -2.21 -5.71
C ILE A 229 15.35 -1.26 -4.91
N GLY A 230 16.48 -0.81 -5.46
CA GLY A 230 17.28 0.24 -4.83
C GLY A 230 16.50 1.57 -4.70
N SER A 231 16.87 2.37 -3.70
CA SER A 231 16.31 3.73 -3.56
C SER A 231 16.72 4.62 -4.74
N GLU A 232 15.78 5.43 -5.21
CA GLU A 232 15.97 6.43 -6.27
C GLU A 232 16.14 7.86 -5.73
N ASN A 233 16.13 8.02 -4.40
CA ASN A 233 16.05 9.32 -3.73
C ASN A 233 16.99 9.38 -2.51
N THR A 234 16.94 10.46 -1.73
CA THR A 234 17.79 10.66 -0.55
C THR A 234 17.55 9.62 0.55
N GLU A 235 16.38 8.98 0.59
CA GLU A 235 15.99 8.04 1.63
C GLU A 235 16.46 6.63 1.32
N SER A 236 17.48 6.17 2.03
CA SER A 236 18.06 4.82 1.84
C SER A 236 17.11 3.67 2.18
N THR A 237 16.03 3.93 2.93
CA THR A 237 14.99 2.94 3.29
C THR A 237 13.96 2.70 2.21
N SER A 238 13.95 3.50 1.14
CA SER A 238 13.00 3.46 0.02
C SER A 238 13.24 2.27 -0.92
N GLU A 239 13.23 1.04 -0.39
CA GLU A 239 13.60 -0.18 -1.12
C GLU A 239 12.41 -1.11 -1.43
N SER A 240 11.26 -0.93 -0.76
CA SER A 240 10.13 -1.87 -0.80
C SER A 240 9.10 -1.54 -1.87
N MET A 241 8.58 -2.56 -2.55
CA MET A 241 7.46 -2.42 -3.47
C MET A 241 6.12 -2.68 -2.79
N CYS A 242 5.06 -2.04 -3.31
CA CYS A 242 3.68 -2.26 -2.85
C CYS A 242 3.33 -3.75 -2.85
N ALA A 243 2.74 -4.25 -1.74
CA ALA A 243 2.31 -5.64 -1.57
C ALA A 243 1.51 -6.18 -2.76
N VAL A 244 0.57 -5.38 -3.28
CA VAL A 244 -0.25 -5.74 -4.45
C VAL A 244 0.59 -5.82 -5.72
N VAL A 245 1.49 -4.86 -5.96
CA VAL A 245 2.32 -4.83 -7.18
C VAL A 245 3.25 -6.04 -7.25
N LYS A 246 3.95 -6.36 -6.15
CA LYS A 246 4.85 -7.52 -6.11
C LYS A 246 4.11 -8.85 -5.97
N GLY A 247 2.88 -8.86 -5.48
CA GLY A 247 2.12 -10.07 -5.20
C GLY A 247 1.15 -10.51 -6.30
N TYR A 248 0.67 -9.59 -7.15
CA TYR A 248 -0.35 -9.92 -8.15
C TYR A 248 0.05 -11.00 -9.17
N PRO A 249 1.31 -11.13 -9.60
CA PRO A 249 1.69 -12.26 -10.44
C PRO A 249 1.42 -13.62 -9.76
N LEU A 250 1.61 -13.72 -8.44
CA LEU A 250 1.28 -14.92 -7.66
C LEU A 250 -0.24 -15.13 -7.59
N VAL A 251 -1.03 -14.06 -7.50
CA VAL A 251 -2.50 -14.15 -7.54
C VAL A 251 -2.98 -14.70 -8.88
N ILE A 252 -2.45 -14.21 -10.00
CA ILE A 252 -2.79 -14.73 -11.33
C ILE A 252 -2.41 -16.21 -11.44
N ARG A 253 -1.19 -16.59 -11.04
CA ARG A 253 -0.75 -17.99 -11.05
C ARG A 253 -1.68 -18.91 -10.25
N ASN A 254 -2.16 -18.46 -9.09
CA ASN A 254 -2.92 -19.30 -8.16
C ASN A 254 -4.44 -19.29 -8.41
N SER A 255 -4.99 -18.17 -8.87
CA SER A 255 -6.44 -17.96 -8.97
C SER A 255 -6.96 -17.84 -10.40
N ASP A 256 -6.18 -17.30 -11.34
CA ASP A 256 -6.60 -17.09 -12.74
C ASP A 256 -5.51 -17.56 -13.73
N SER A 257 -4.95 -18.74 -13.48
CA SER A 257 -3.76 -19.26 -14.16
C SER A 257 -3.97 -19.41 -15.67
N PRO A 258 -3.17 -18.73 -16.52
CA PRO A 258 -3.26 -18.91 -17.96
C PRO A 258 -2.84 -20.29 -18.43
N GLU A 259 -1.85 -20.87 -17.73
CA GLU A 259 -1.33 -22.20 -18.02
C GLU A 259 -2.39 -23.28 -17.82
N LYS A 260 -3.14 -23.22 -16.70
CA LYS A 260 -4.21 -24.19 -16.44
C LYS A 260 -5.44 -23.99 -17.32
N GLN A 261 -5.82 -22.73 -17.59
CA GLN A 261 -7.08 -22.43 -18.28
C GLN A 261 -6.97 -22.50 -19.81
N TRP A 262 -5.82 -22.08 -20.36
CA TRP A 262 -5.62 -21.92 -21.80
C TRP A 262 -4.35 -22.59 -22.33
N GLY A 263 -3.56 -23.25 -21.47
CA GLY A 263 -2.31 -23.92 -21.89
C GLY A 263 -1.17 -22.97 -22.23
N ILE A 264 -1.27 -21.69 -21.89
CA ILE A 264 -0.23 -20.68 -22.16
C ILE A 264 0.69 -20.57 -20.93
N PRO A 265 2.00 -20.85 -21.05
CA PRO A 265 2.96 -20.69 -19.96
C PRO A 265 2.91 -19.29 -19.36
N PHE A 266 2.87 -19.21 -18.02
CA PHE A 266 2.81 -17.96 -17.27
C PHE A 266 4.03 -17.82 -16.34
N ASP A 267 4.98 -16.99 -16.79
CA ASP A 267 6.23 -16.76 -16.10
C ASP A 267 6.09 -15.61 -15.11
N ALA A 268 6.18 -15.94 -13.83
CA ALA A 268 6.18 -14.97 -12.72
C ALA A 268 7.37 -15.22 -11.78
N PRO A 269 8.62 -15.01 -12.23
CA PRO A 269 9.80 -15.11 -11.37
C PRO A 269 9.76 -14.05 -10.27
N LEU A 270 10.34 -14.38 -9.11
CA LEU A 270 10.46 -13.48 -7.97
C LEU A 270 11.88 -12.90 -7.91
N PHE A 271 11.96 -11.58 -7.87
CA PHE A 271 13.20 -10.82 -7.95
C PHE A 271 13.39 -9.86 -6.77
N TYR A 272 14.66 -9.69 -6.38
CA TYR A 272 15.13 -8.75 -5.36
C TYR A 272 16.29 -7.91 -5.93
N TRP A 273 16.00 -6.71 -6.40
CA TRP A 273 16.94 -5.86 -7.15
C TRP A 273 17.45 -4.68 -6.31
N TYR A 274 18.00 -4.97 -5.13
CA TYR A 274 18.62 -3.94 -4.28
C TYR A 274 19.79 -3.24 -5.00
N ARG A 275 20.48 -3.96 -5.90
CA ARG A 275 21.59 -3.45 -6.70
C ARG A 275 21.51 -3.95 -8.14
N GLU A 276 22.19 -3.27 -9.05
CA GLU A 276 22.27 -3.68 -10.47
C GLU A 276 22.91 -5.06 -10.64
N GLU A 277 23.87 -5.46 -9.79
CA GLU A 277 24.46 -6.81 -9.86
C GLU A 277 23.48 -7.90 -9.43
N ASP A 278 22.49 -7.57 -8.59
CA ASP A 278 21.42 -8.50 -8.22
C ASP A 278 20.45 -8.71 -9.37
N LYS A 279 20.11 -7.63 -10.09
CA LYS A 279 19.33 -7.66 -11.33
C LYS A 279 20.02 -8.50 -12.41
N GLU A 280 21.28 -8.21 -12.72
CA GLU A 280 22.06 -8.95 -13.73
C GLU A 280 22.11 -10.44 -13.40
N ARG A 281 22.48 -10.79 -12.16
CA ARG A 281 22.61 -12.19 -11.73
C ARG A 281 21.29 -12.95 -11.81
N GLN A 282 20.21 -12.39 -11.27
CA GLN A 282 18.91 -13.08 -11.22
C GLN A 282 18.31 -13.24 -12.63
N LEU A 283 18.50 -12.25 -13.51
CA LEU A 283 18.07 -12.38 -14.91
C LEU A 283 18.91 -13.42 -15.66
N ILE A 284 20.24 -13.46 -15.48
CA ILE A 284 21.09 -14.52 -16.06
C ILE A 284 20.58 -15.90 -15.63
N THR A 285 20.39 -16.11 -14.32
CA THR A 285 19.89 -17.39 -13.79
C THR A 285 18.54 -17.76 -14.39
N TYR A 286 17.60 -16.82 -14.47
CA TYR A 286 16.28 -17.05 -15.06
C TYR A 286 16.34 -17.41 -16.55
N MET A 287 17.14 -16.66 -17.33
CA MET A 287 17.27 -16.86 -18.78
C MET A 287 17.99 -18.16 -19.13
N GLU A 288 19.02 -18.53 -18.36
CA GLU A 288 19.70 -19.82 -18.49
C GLU A 288 18.75 -20.98 -18.19
N GLN A 289 18.01 -20.92 -17.09
CA GLN A 289 17.14 -22.02 -16.65
C GLN A 289 15.90 -22.19 -17.53
N THR A 290 15.33 -21.09 -18.03
CA THR A 290 14.04 -21.10 -18.71
C THR A 290 14.20 -21.18 -20.24
N PHE A 291 15.25 -20.57 -20.79
CA PHE A 291 15.45 -20.44 -22.24
C PHE A 291 16.81 -20.95 -22.73
N SER A 292 17.67 -21.45 -21.85
CA SER A 292 19.02 -21.91 -22.19
C SER A 292 19.87 -20.84 -22.90
N ILE A 293 19.65 -19.57 -22.54
CA ILE A 293 20.39 -18.43 -23.12
C ILE A 293 21.68 -18.20 -22.34
N GLN A 294 22.77 -17.94 -23.08
CA GLN A 294 24.10 -17.75 -22.48
C GLN A 294 24.15 -16.49 -21.58
N PRO A 295 24.91 -16.52 -20.46
CA PRO A 295 25.07 -15.38 -19.57
C PRO A 295 25.52 -14.09 -20.25
N SER A 296 26.43 -14.20 -21.24
CA SER A 296 26.99 -13.05 -21.95
C SER A 296 25.94 -12.32 -22.81
N GLU A 297 25.00 -13.06 -23.40
CA GLU A 297 23.89 -12.49 -24.18
C GLU A 297 22.90 -11.78 -23.26
N THR A 298 22.51 -12.44 -22.16
CA THR A 298 21.61 -11.85 -21.15
C THR A 298 22.21 -10.57 -20.55
N LYS A 299 23.51 -10.56 -20.24
CA LYS A 299 24.20 -9.37 -19.72
C LYS A 299 24.11 -8.18 -20.68
N LYS A 300 24.30 -8.40 -21.98
CA LYS A 300 24.15 -7.34 -22.99
C LYS A 300 22.70 -6.84 -23.07
N ALA A 301 21.72 -7.73 -22.98
CA ALA A 301 20.31 -7.36 -22.93
C ALA A 301 19.95 -6.52 -21.70
N VAL A 302 20.50 -6.86 -20.52
CA VAL A 302 20.33 -6.05 -19.29
C VAL A 302 20.90 -4.65 -19.47
N LEU A 303 22.10 -4.53 -20.06
CA LEU A 303 22.70 -3.23 -20.34
C LEU A 303 21.84 -2.39 -21.30
N ALA A 304 21.32 -3.00 -22.38
CA ALA A 304 20.43 -2.33 -23.31
C ALA A 304 19.11 -1.89 -22.64
N GLY A 305 18.49 -2.74 -21.83
CA GLY A 305 17.27 -2.40 -21.08
C GLY A 305 17.50 -1.28 -20.05
N ASN A 306 18.64 -1.30 -19.35
CA ASN A 306 19.00 -0.23 -18.42
C ASN A 306 19.25 1.10 -19.16
N ASP A 307 19.83 1.05 -20.35
CA ASP A 307 20.00 2.24 -21.20
C ASP A 307 18.64 2.83 -21.64
N ALA A 308 17.71 1.98 -22.10
CA ALA A 308 16.36 2.39 -22.46
C ALA A 308 15.63 3.09 -21.28
N MET A 309 15.77 2.57 -20.05
CA MET A 309 15.23 3.21 -18.86
C MET A 309 15.85 4.58 -18.57
N ARG A 310 17.16 4.75 -18.77
CA ARG A 310 17.83 6.06 -18.62
C ARG A 310 17.33 7.05 -19.65
N GLN A 311 17.21 6.63 -20.92
CA GLN A 311 16.69 7.48 -21.99
C GLN A 311 15.24 7.90 -21.74
N PHE A 312 14.39 6.97 -21.31
CA PHE A 312 13.01 7.25 -20.88
C PHE A 312 12.99 8.35 -19.80
N GLY A 313 13.74 8.16 -18.71
CA GLY A 313 13.79 9.12 -17.60
C GLY A 313 14.34 10.49 -18.01
N SER A 314 15.42 10.54 -18.80
CA SER A 314 16.01 11.82 -19.24
C SER A 314 15.03 12.62 -20.08
N ARG A 315 14.44 12.01 -21.11
CA ARG A 315 13.50 12.69 -22.02
C ARG A 315 12.26 13.20 -21.29
N LEU A 316 11.75 12.42 -20.33
CA LEU A 316 10.58 12.83 -19.54
C LEU A 316 10.90 14.04 -18.64
N LYS A 317 12.07 14.06 -18.00
CA LYS A 317 12.52 15.19 -17.18
C LYS A 317 12.85 16.43 -17.99
N GLU A 318 13.46 16.27 -19.17
CA GLU A 318 13.72 17.37 -20.10
C GLU A 318 12.41 18.03 -20.54
N ALA A 319 11.39 17.23 -20.87
CA ALA A 319 10.06 17.74 -21.18
C ALA A 319 9.42 18.46 -19.98
N GLY A 320 9.55 17.92 -18.77
CA GLY A 320 9.11 18.57 -17.53
C GLY A 320 9.79 19.92 -17.29
N ALA A 321 11.11 19.99 -17.44
CA ALA A 321 11.88 21.22 -17.31
C ALA A 321 11.42 22.29 -18.31
N LYS A 322 11.17 21.90 -19.56
CA LYS A 322 10.66 22.81 -20.59
C LYS A 322 9.28 23.37 -20.23
N VAL A 323 8.36 22.53 -19.74
CA VAL A 323 7.03 22.99 -19.30
C VAL A 323 7.15 24.01 -18.16
N LEU A 324 8.05 23.76 -17.19
CA LEU A 324 8.30 24.68 -16.07
C LEU A 324 8.83 26.03 -16.54
N GLU A 325 9.83 26.04 -17.43
CA GLU A 325 10.39 27.26 -18.02
C GLU A 325 9.31 28.07 -18.77
N GLU A 326 8.46 27.40 -19.55
CA GLU A 326 7.38 28.04 -20.29
C GLU A 326 6.32 28.66 -19.36
N VAL A 327 5.90 27.96 -18.30
CA VAL A 327 4.90 28.52 -17.37
C VAL A 327 5.45 29.66 -16.53
N GLU A 328 6.73 29.62 -16.18
CA GLU A 328 7.41 30.70 -15.47
C GLU A 328 7.50 31.96 -16.35
N LYS A 329 7.99 31.80 -17.59
CA LYS A 329 8.11 32.90 -18.56
C LYS A 329 6.79 33.61 -18.83
N GLU A 330 5.68 32.87 -18.86
CA GLU A 330 4.36 33.42 -19.17
C GLU A 330 3.55 33.82 -17.92
N GLY A 331 4.11 33.71 -16.72
CA GLY A 331 3.43 34.05 -15.47
C GLY A 331 2.22 33.17 -15.16
N ARG A 332 2.14 31.97 -15.76
CA ARG A 332 1.08 30.98 -15.57
C ARG A 332 1.57 29.85 -14.67
N TYR A 333 0.82 28.74 -14.63
CA TYR A 333 1.16 27.60 -13.80
C TYR A 333 0.86 26.29 -14.50
N ALA A 334 1.52 25.24 -14.02
CA ALA A 334 1.21 23.87 -14.35
C ALA A 334 0.72 23.12 -13.10
N VAL A 335 0.09 21.99 -13.31
CA VAL A 335 -0.34 21.09 -12.25
C VAL A 335 0.53 19.84 -12.27
N VAL A 336 1.15 19.54 -11.13
CA VAL A 336 1.67 18.19 -10.87
C VAL A 336 0.47 17.32 -10.50
N LEU A 337 0.08 16.43 -11.41
CA LEU A 337 -0.88 15.38 -11.11
C LEU A 337 -0.09 14.19 -10.56
N ALA A 338 0.03 14.14 -9.24
CA ALA A 338 0.78 13.12 -8.54
C ALA A 338 -0.03 11.85 -8.41
N SER A 339 0.55 10.77 -8.92
CA SER A 339 -0.04 9.45 -8.96
C SER A 339 1.06 8.40 -8.94
N ARG A 340 0.67 7.15 -8.77
CA ARG A 340 1.53 6.00 -9.05
C ARG A 340 1.68 5.82 -10.56
N PRO A 341 2.77 5.17 -11.02
CA PRO A 341 3.00 4.95 -12.46
C PRO A 341 1.82 4.30 -13.20
N TYR A 342 1.18 3.30 -12.58
CA TYR A 342 0.05 2.58 -13.19
C TYR A 342 -1.28 3.34 -13.20
N GLN A 343 -1.33 4.54 -12.63
CA GLN A 343 -2.44 5.47 -12.80
C GLN A 343 -2.24 6.35 -14.05
N ASN A 344 -1.19 6.13 -14.85
CA ASN A 344 -1.08 6.71 -16.19
C ASN A 344 -2.09 6.09 -17.18
N ASP A 345 -2.69 4.95 -16.82
CA ASP A 345 -3.78 4.33 -17.57
C ASP A 345 -5.02 5.25 -17.61
N ALA A 346 -5.45 5.62 -18.81
CA ALA A 346 -6.56 6.53 -19.05
C ALA A 346 -7.91 6.06 -18.46
N LEU A 347 -8.13 4.74 -18.37
CA LEU A 347 -9.33 4.19 -17.74
C LEU A 347 -9.27 4.37 -16.21
N VAL A 348 -8.10 4.14 -15.63
CA VAL A 348 -7.87 4.27 -14.18
C VAL A 348 -7.94 5.73 -13.75
N ASN A 349 -7.31 6.63 -14.49
CA ASN A 349 -7.27 8.05 -14.14
C ASN A 349 -8.50 8.84 -14.55
N HIS A 350 -9.49 8.20 -15.18
CA HIS A 350 -10.71 8.87 -15.63
C HIS A 350 -10.41 10.04 -16.58
N SER A 351 -9.37 9.93 -17.41
CA SER A 351 -8.93 11.01 -18.33
C SER A 351 -8.74 12.36 -17.62
N LEU A 352 -8.33 12.34 -16.35
CA LEU A 352 -8.08 13.53 -15.54
C LEU A 352 -6.98 14.45 -16.13
N PRO A 353 -5.87 13.93 -16.73
CA PRO A 353 -4.91 14.78 -17.42
C PRO A 353 -5.55 15.56 -18.59
N GLU A 354 -6.40 14.91 -19.39
CA GLU A 354 -7.10 15.54 -20.50
C GLU A 354 -8.05 16.63 -19.97
N LEU A 355 -8.76 16.34 -18.89
CA LEU A 355 -9.65 17.32 -18.25
C LEU A 355 -8.92 18.59 -17.80
N LEU A 356 -7.72 18.47 -17.23
CA LEU A 356 -6.91 19.63 -16.82
C LEU A 356 -6.39 20.43 -18.03
N THR A 357 -5.96 19.73 -19.09
CA THR A 357 -5.50 20.39 -20.32
C THR A 357 -6.63 21.07 -21.11
N GLU A 358 -7.87 20.55 -21.04
CA GLU A 358 -9.08 21.25 -21.53
C GLU A 358 -9.34 22.58 -20.79
N PHE A 359 -8.90 22.70 -19.54
CA PHE A 359 -8.94 23.98 -18.81
C PHE A 359 -7.72 24.87 -19.12
N GLY A 360 -6.87 24.51 -20.08
CA GLY A 360 -5.69 25.27 -20.47
C GLY A 360 -4.49 25.12 -19.53
N VAL A 361 -4.52 24.14 -18.61
CA VAL A 361 -3.48 23.97 -17.60
C VAL A 361 -2.55 22.81 -18.00
N PRO A 362 -1.24 23.07 -18.19
CA PRO A 362 -0.26 22.01 -18.43
C PRO A 362 -0.20 21.02 -17.26
N VAL A 363 0.00 19.73 -17.57
CA VAL A 363 0.02 18.65 -16.57
C VAL A 363 1.35 17.93 -16.58
N LEU A 364 1.98 17.82 -15.40
CA LEU A 364 3.18 17.03 -15.15
C LEU A 364 2.85 15.75 -14.38
N THR A 365 3.56 14.67 -14.67
CA THR A 365 3.63 13.48 -13.80
C THR A 365 4.66 13.71 -12.70
N ALA A 366 4.55 13.02 -11.56
CA ALA A 366 5.49 13.20 -10.45
C ALA A 366 6.95 12.95 -10.87
N ASP A 367 7.21 11.94 -11.71
CA ASP A 367 8.54 11.57 -12.24
C ASP A 367 9.05 12.45 -13.38
N SER A 368 8.22 13.36 -13.92
CA SER A 368 8.65 14.37 -14.89
C SER A 368 9.18 15.65 -14.23
N VAL A 369 8.91 15.85 -12.94
CA VAL A 369 9.36 17.04 -12.21
C VAL A 369 10.88 16.95 -11.99
N PRO A 370 11.68 17.89 -12.51
CA PRO A 370 13.13 17.86 -12.32
C PRO A 370 13.52 18.03 -10.85
N GLY A 371 14.53 17.27 -10.41
CA GLY A 371 15.16 17.43 -9.09
C GLY A 371 14.49 16.67 -7.94
N ILE A 372 13.41 15.92 -8.18
CA ILE A 372 12.70 15.14 -7.15
C ILE A 372 13.61 14.15 -6.41
N GLU A 373 14.67 13.63 -7.06
CA GLU A 373 15.59 12.67 -6.45
C GLU A 373 16.48 13.28 -5.36
N ASN A 374 16.60 14.61 -5.36
CA ASN A 374 17.50 15.35 -4.47
C ASN A 374 16.76 16.06 -3.34
N VAL A 375 15.43 15.91 -3.24
CA VAL A 375 14.62 16.54 -2.19
C VAL A 375 14.84 15.80 -0.88
N ASP A 376 15.23 16.53 0.16
CA ASP A 376 15.30 16.00 1.52
C ASP A 376 13.90 15.73 2.08
N LEU A 377 13.66 14.47 2.44
CA LEU A 377 12.40 13.99 3.01
C LEU A 377 12.55 13.61 4.49
N SER A 378 13.66 13.93 5.14
CA SER A 378 13.91 13.60 6.56
C SER A 378 12.86 14.21 7.51
N HIS A 379 12.27 15.36 7.15
CA HIS A 379 11.19 16.01 7.91
C HIS A 379 9.78 15.52 7.51
N SER A 380 9.68 14.46 6.69
CA SER A 380 8.45 13.71 6.51
C SER A 380 8.09 13.01 7.82
N ARG A 381 6.82 13.08 8.23
CA ARG A 381 6.34 12.29 9.37
C ARG A 381 6.38 10.78 9.09
N LEU A 382 6.27 10.41 7.82
CA LEU A 382 6.24 9.03 7.35
C LEU A 382 7.66 8.49 7.14
N ASP A 383 7.89 7.23 7.46
CA ASP A 383 9.06 6.48 6.96
C ASP A 383 8.95 6.30 5.43
N VAL A 384 9.91 6.82 4.67
CA VAL A 384 9.88 6.68 3.20
C VAL A 384 10.48 5.32 2.83
N VAL A 385 9.60 4.34 2.57
CA VAL A 385 9.96 2.93 2.31
C VAL A 385 9.72 2.49 0.87
N ASN A 386 9.17 3.36 0.02
CA ASN A 386 8.76 3.03 -1.35
C ASN A 386 9.04 4.21 -2.31
N ASN A 387 9.70 3.93 -3.44
CA ASN A 387 10.08 4.97 -4.41
C ASN A 387 8.88 5.75 -4.96
N TYR A 388 7.70 5.14 -5.10
CA TYR A 388 6.51 5.87 -5.55
C TYR A 388 6.04 6.90 -4.52
N HIS A 389 6.19 6.60 -3.23
CA HIS A 389 5.86 7.56 -2.16
C HIS A 389 6.86 8.70 -2.14
N ALA A 390 8.14 8.38 -2.27
CA ALA A 390 9.21 9.38 -2.33
C ALA A 390 8.99 10.37 -3.48
N ARG A 391 8.73 9.88 -4.70
CA ARG A 391 8.42 10.72 -5.88
C ARG A 391 7.23 11.65 -5.62
N MET A 392 6.16 11.15 -4.97
CA MET A 392 4.98 11.96 -4.63
C MET A 392 5.28 13.02 -3.57
N LEU A 393 5.94 12.65 -2.46
CA LEU A 393 6.32 13.60 -1.40
C LEU A 393 7.30 14.66 -1.91
N ALA A 394 8.34 14.25 -2.64
CA ALA A 394 9.32 15.16 -3.21
C ALA A 394 8.69 16.16 -4.19
N SER A 395 7.84 15.69 -5.10
CA SER A 395 7.11 16.59 -6.01
C SER A 395 6.13 17.51 -5.28
N ALA A 396 5.56 17.11 -4.14
CA ALA A 396 4.72 17.96 -3.31
C ALA A 396 5.53 19.09 -2.66
N VAL A 397 6.74 18.80 -2.15
CA VAL A 397 7.66 19.80 -1.62
C VAL A 397 8.01 20.82 -2.70
N LEU A 398 8.44 20.36 -3.88
CA LEU A 398 8.79 21.26 -5.00
C LEU A 398 7.58 22.10 -5.45
N ALA A 399 6.38 21.52 -5.52
CA ALA A 399 5.16 22.25 -5.86
C ALA A 399 4.77 23.28 -4.78
N ALA A 400 5.04 22.98 -3.51
CA ALA A 400 4.83 23.93 -2.40
C ALA A 400 5.83 25.10 -2.46
N GLN A 401 7.07 24.83 -2.85
CA GLN A 401 8.15 25.82 -2.96
C GLN A 401 8.09 26.66 -4.24
N SER A 402 7.37 26.25 -5.28
CA SER A 402 7.27 27.00 -6.54
C SER A 402 5.98 27.80 -6.63
N GLN A 403 6.00 29.02 -7.17
CA GLN A 403 4.76 29.75 -7.46
C GLN A 403 4.07 29.27 -8.74
N ASN A 404 4.76 28.57 -9.63
CA ASN A 404 4.25 28.16 -10.95
C ASN A 404 3.77 26.71 -10.98
N LEU A 405 3.76 26.03 -9.83
CA LEU A 405 3.25 24.68 -9.68
C LEU A 405 2.08 24.62 -8.71
N GLU A 406 1.05 23.89 -9.10
CA GLU A 406 -0.04 23.47 -8.22
C GLU A 406 -0.07 21.95 -8.15
N TYR A 407 -0.73 21.39 -7.14
CA TYR A 407 -0.64 19.96 -6.87
C TYR A 407 -2.02 19.30 -6.78
N VAL A 408 -2.19 18.21 -7.52
CA VAL A 408 -3.37 17.36 -7.48
C VAL A 408 -2.89 15.94 -7.20
N GLN A 409 -3.42 15.30 -6.15
CA GLN A 409 -3.14 13.91 -5.87
C GLN A 409 -4.28 13.04 -6.38
N PHE A 410 -3.95 12.05 -7.22
CA PHE A 410 -4.84 10.95 -7.55
C PHE A 410 -4.74 9.86 -6.46
N VAL A 411 -5.87 9.42 -5.94
CA VAL A 411 -5.97 8.37 -4.91
C VAL A 411 -6.85 7.24 -5.43
N SER A 412 -6.34 6.02 -5.49
CA SER A 412 -7.18 4.86 -5.81
C SER A 412 -7.99 4.42 -4.59
N PHE A 413 -9.29 4.18 -4.75
CA PHE A 413 -10.06 3.44 -3.75
C PHE A 413 -9.42 2.07 -3.49
N GLY A 414 -9.37 1.66 -2.22
CA GLY A 414 -8.68 0.45 -1.77
C GLY A 414 -7.15 0.57 -1.67
N CYS A 415 -6.55 1.72 -2.03
CA CYS A 415 -5.11 1.92 -1.88
C CYS A 415 -4.75 2.31 -0.43
N GLY A 416 -4.18 1.36 0.29
CA GLY A 416 -3.84 1.57 1.70
C GLY A 416 -2.71 2.54 1.99
N HIS A 417 -1.82 2.82 1.03
CA HIS A 417 -0.75 3.78 1.27
C HIS A 417 -1.18 5.23 1.03
N ASP A 418 -2.06 5.46 0.05
CA ASP A 418 -2.53 6.80 -0.28
C ASP A 418 -3.31 7.41 0.89
N ALA A 419 -3.89 6.54 1.73
CA ALA A 419 -4.57 6.89 2.98
C ALA A 419 -3.69 7.78 3.88
N TYR A 420 -2.46 7.37 4.20
CA TYR A 420 -1.57 8.17 5.05
C TYR A 420 -0.74 9.20 4.28
N LEU A 421 -0.45 8.97 2.98
CA LEU A 421 0.30 9.93 2.16
C LEU A 421 -0.47 11.24 1.96
N SER A 422 -1.79 11.15 1.81
CA SER A 422 -2.63 12.34 1.60
C SER A 422 -2.53 13.33 2.75
N ASP A 423 -2.56 12.82 3.99
CA ASP A 423 -2.43 13.64 5.21
C ASP A 423 -1.05 14.32 5.28
N GLU A 424 0.01 13.60 4.92
CA GLU A 424 1.36 14.14 4.96
C GLU A 424 1.63 15.16 3.86
N ILE A 425 1.19 14.90 2.63
CA ILE A 425 1.27 15.86 1.52
C ILE A 425 0.54 17.15 1.89
N GLN A 426 -0.67 17.05 2.46
CA GLN A 426 -1.42 18.22 2.93
C GLN A 426 -0.67 19.00 4.00
N ARG A 427 -0.07 18.32 4.98
CA ARG A 427 0.72 18.96 6.04
C ARG A 427 1.91 19.71 5.45
N MET A 428 2.76 19.01 4.69
CA MET A 428 3.99 19.58 4.14
C MET A 428 3.71 20.80 3.26
N MET A 429 2.73 20.71 2.35
CA MET A 429 2.39 21.84 1.49
C MET A 429 1.84 23.05 2.25
N ARG A 430 1.06 22.82 3.32
CA ARG A 430 0.53 23.89 4.17
C ARG A 430 1.63 24.55 4.99
N GLU A 431 2.55 23.78 5.57
CA GLU A 431 3.68 24.33 6.35
C GLU A 431 4.65 25.13 5.46
N ILE A 432 4.98 24.62 4.28
CA ILE A 432 5.95 25.26 3.38
C ILE A 432 5.44 26.59 2.85
N SER A 433 4.20 26.68 2.38
CA SER A 433 3.72 27.90 1.71
C SER A 433 2.24 28.22 1.86
N GLY A 434 1.52 27.50 2.74
CA GLY A 434 0.07 27.63 2.89
C GLY A 434 -0.75 27.09 1.71
N LYS A 435 -0.11 26.41 0.76
CA LYS A 435 -0.81 25.75 -0.34
C LYS A 435 -1.60 24.54 0.15
N SER A 436 -2.69 24.24 -0.55
CA SER A 436 -3.51 23.07 -0.27
C SER A 436 -3.70 22.29 -1.57
N PRO A 437 -3.32 21.00 -1.60
CA PRO A 437 -3.51 20.16 -2.78
C PRO A 437 -4.98 19.82 -2.98
N LEU A 438 -5.35 19.44 -4.21
CA LEU A 438 -6.62 18.76 -4.48
C LEU A 438 -6.43 17.25 -4.40
N ILE A 439 -7.15 16.58 -3.49
CA ILE A 439 -7.10 15.12 -3.36
C ILE A 439 -8.32 14.50 -4.05
N LEU A 440 -8.09 13.69 -5.09
CA LEU A 440 -9.14 13.05 -5.89
C LEU A 440 -9.11 11.54 -5.70
N LYS A 441 -10.04 11.04 -4.88
CA LYS A 441 -10.28 9.62 -4.70
C LYS A 441 -11.18 9.10 -5.81
N LEU A 442 -10.71 8.09 -6.54
CA LEU A 442 -11.38 7.50 -7.70
C LEU A 442 -11.39 5.98 -7.59
N ASP A 443 -12.50 5.38 -8.03
CA ASP A 443 -12.74 3.93 -8.07
C ASP A 443 -12.98 3.48 -9.52
N GLU A 444 -13.44 2.25 -9.72
CA GLU A 444 -13.81 1.69 -11.03
C GLU A 444 -15.06 2.32 -11.67
N SER A 445 -15.82 3.15 -10.96
CA SER A 445 -17.09 3.71 -11.44
C SER A 445 -16.87 4.93 -12.32
N GLU A 446 -17.61 5.07 -13.42
CA GLU A 446 -17.54 6.27 -14.27
C GLU A 446 -18.16 7.50 -13.56
N VAL A 447 -17.32 8.32 -12.91
CA VAL A 447 -17.77 9.51 -12.14
C VAL A 447 -17.22 10.84 -12.68
N GLN A 448 -17.25 10.99 -14.02
CA GLN A 448 -16.72 12.15 -14.74
C GLN A 448 -17.33 13.51 -14.34
N GLY A 449 -18.65 13.55 -14.13
CA GLY A 449 -19.37 14.79 -13.81
C GLY A 449 -18.90 15.42 -12.49
N PRO A 450 -19.00 14.70 -11.35
CA PRO A 450 -18.46 15.16 -10.07
C PRO A 450 -16.97 15.52 -10.12
N LEU A 451 -16.16 14.73 -10.85
CA LEU A 451 -14.74 14.98 -11.04
C LEU A 451 -14.48 16.35 -11.70
N ARG A 452 -15.17 16.64 -12.81
CA ARG A 452 -15.09 17.93 -13.51
C ARG A 452 -15.44 19.11 -12.61
N ILE A 453 -16.46 18.98 -11.77
CA ILE A 453 -16.87 20.04 -10.83
C ILE A 453 -15.76 20.31 -9.81
N ARG A 454 -15.12 19.27 -9.27
CA ARG A 454 -14.05 19.41 -8.27
C ARG A 454 -12.79 20.04 -8.88
N VAL A 455 -12.38 19.58 -10.06
CA VAL A 455 -11.23 20.14 -10.79
C VAL A 455 -11.48 21.60 -11.14
N ARG A 456 -12.63 21.91 -11.72
CA ARG A 456 -12.99 23.31 -12.06
C ARG A 456 -12.97 24.21 -10.84
N SER A 457 -13.59 23.77 -9.74
CA SER A 457 -13.65 24.57 -8.50
C SER A 457 -12.25 24.82 -7.92
N PHE A 458 -11.34 23.84 -8.03
CA PHE A 458 -9.95 23.99 -7.63
C PHE A 458 -9.20 25.02 -8.49
N LEU A 459 -9.31 24.92 -9.82
CA LEU A 459 -8.67 25.86 -10.74
C LEU A 459 -9.21 27.28 -10.58
N GLU A 460 -10.52 27.45 -10.40
CA GLU A 460 -11.13 28.75 -10.08
C GLU A 460 -10.58 29.32 -8.76
N THR A 461 -10.38 28.48 -7.73
CA THR A 461 -9.80 28.89 -6.45
C THR A 461 -8.37 29.38 -6.59
N ILE A 462 -7.54 28.68 -7.38
CA ILE A 462 -6.16 29.10 -7.69
C ILE A 462 -6.15 30.43 -8.43
N ASN A 463 -6.97 30.55 -9.48
CA ASN A 463 -7.05 31.76 -10.30
C ASN A 463 -7.52 32.97 -9.48
N MET A 464 -8.47 32.79 -8.56
CA MET A 464 -8.88 33.84 -7.62
C MET A 464 -7.75 34.27 -6.70
N ARG A 465 -7.00 33.31 -6.12
CA ARG A 465 -5.84 33.60 -5.26
C ARG A 465 -4.76 34.38 -6.01
N ARG A 466 -4.45 33.99 -7.25
CA ARG A 466 -3.47 34.68 -8.10
C ARG A 466 -3.91 36.10 -8.46
N LYS A 467 -5.14 36.29 -8.93
CA LYS A 467 -5.68 37.64 -9.24
C LYS A 467 -5.64 38.58 -8.03
N LYS A 468 -6.04 38.09 -6.84
CA LYS A 468 -5.97 38.88 -5.60
C LYS A 468 -4.54 39.31 -5.27
N ARG A 469 -3.57 38.42 -5.48
CA ARG A 469 -2.15 38.70 -5.29
C ARG A 469 -1.60 39.69 -6.30
N GLU A 470 -1.87 39.50 -7.59
CA GLU A 470 -1.48 40.45 -8.65
C GLU A 470 -2.04 41.85 -8.37
N MET A 471 -3.29 41.94 -7.89
CA MET A 471 -3.91 43.20 -7.49
C MET A 471 -3.19 43.84 -6.29
N ALA A 472 -2.83 43.04 -5.27
CA ALA A 472 -2.08 43.51 -4.10
C ALA A 472 -0.66 44.00 -4.46
N GLU A 473 0.05 43.28 -5.33
CA GLU A 473 1.38 43.67 -5.82
C GLU A 473 1.32 44.95 -6.66
N ARG A 474 0.29 45.13 -7.49
CA ARG A 474 0.05 46.38 -8.23
C ARG A 474 -0.23 47.57 -7.32
N LEU A 475 -0.99 47.37 -6.23
CA LEU A 475 -1.28 48.41 -5.24
C LEU A 475 -0.03 48.81 -4.45
N GLN A 476 0.89 47.89 -4.19
CA GLN A 476 2.17 48.18 -3.52
C GLN A 476 3.17 48.89 -4.43
N ASN A 477 3.13 48.66 -5.74
CA ASN A 477 4.07 49.22 -6.72
C ASN A 477 3.60 50.52 -7.39
N GLN A 478 2.51 51.16 -6.93
CA GLN A 478 2.12 52.49 -7.43
C GLN A 478 3.05 53.58 -6.87
N PRO A 479 3.74 54.37 -7.71
CA PRO A 479 4.53 55.49 -7.24
C PRO A 479 3.60 56.63 -6.81
N GLY A 480 3.56 56.93 -5.52
CA GLY A 480 2.93 58.16 -5.00
C GLY A 480 1.75 57.96 -4.06
N THR A 481 1.97 57.30 -2.92
CA THR A 481 1.31 57.71 -1.67
C THR A 481 2.36 57.77 -0.58
N SER A 482 2.98 58.94 -0.46
CA SER A 482 3.74 59.31 0.73
C SER A 482 2.85 59.14 1.95
N ARG A 483 3.39 58.51 2.99
CA ARG A 483 2.86 58.56 4.35
C ARG A 483 2.68 60.03 4.74
N GLN A 484 1.47 60.56 4.63
CA GLN A 484 1.06 61.73 5.39
C GLN A 484 0.51 61.21 6.72
N GLU A 485 1.36 61.28 7.75
CA GLU A 485 0.87 61.48 9.11
C GLU A 485 0.10 62.80 9.12
N ASN A 486 -1.19 62.76 9.43
CA ASN A 486 -1.87 63.91 10.01
C ASN A 486 -3.04 63.47 10.87
N ALA A 487 -3.05 64.05 12.07
CA ALA A 487 -4.02 63.91 13.12
C ALA A 487 -5.37 64.59 12.78
N GLY A 488 -6.44 64.05 13.35
CA GLY A 488 -7.63 64.81 13.74
C GLY A 488 -8.86 64.72 12.83
N GLY A 489 -9.98 64.29 13.44
CA GLY A 489 -11.33 64.72 13.07
C GLY A 489 -12.14 63.72 12.24
N GLY A 490 -13.26 63.26 12.79
CA GLY A 490 -14.05 62.16 12.26
C GLY A 490 -14.78 62.43 10.94
N ASN A 491 -15.01 61.36 10.19
CA ASN A 491 -16.34 60.99 9.73
C ASN A 491 -16.35 59.52 9.31
N GLU A 492 -17.33 58.78 9.81
CA GLU A 492 -17.54 57.37 9.52
C GLU A 492 -17.95 57.17 8.05
N CYS A 493 -17.08 56.53 7.28
CA CYS A 493 -17.48 55.77 6.10
C CYS A 493 -16.60 54.52 6.06
N GLY A 494 -17.21 53.38 6.38
CA GLY A 494 -16.54 52.10 6.55
C GLY A 494 -15.75 51.68 5.32
N THR A 495 -14.44 51.91 5.35
CA THR A 495 -13.49 51.10 4.61
C THR A 495 -13.50 49.72 5.28
N ALA A 496 -14.11 48.75 4.61
CA ALA A 496 -13.99 47.36 5.00
C ALA A 496 -12.50 47.03 5.03
N ALA A 497 -11.93 46.94 6.24
CA ALA A 497 -10.59 46.47 6.45
C ALA A 497 -10.46 45.11 5.77
N LEU A 498 -9.64 45.07 4.72
CA LEU A 498 -9.11 43.84 4.17
C LEU A 498 -8.56 43.04 5.36
N GLY A 499 -9.13 41.85 5.61
CA GLY A 499 -8.81 41.06 6.79
C GLY A 499 -7.31 40.80 6.96
N PRO A 500 -6.84 40.53 8.19
CA PRO A 500 -5.42 40.47 8.55
C PRO A 500 -4.57 39.45 7.75
N ASP A 501 -5.20 38.50 7.05
CA ASP A 501 -4.50 37.50 6.22
C ASP A 501 -3.97 38.03 4.88
N ILE A 502 -4.38 39.23 4.45
CA ILE A 502 -4.09 39.75 3.10
C ILE A 502 -2.69 40.42 3.00
N GLN A 503 -2.01 40.63 4.13
CA GLN A 503 -0.70 41.29 4.18
C GLN A 503 0.52 40.36 4.15
N LYS A 504 0.37 39.03 4.23
CA LYS A 504 1.53 38.13 4.14
C LYS A 504 1.95 37.94 2.68
N SER A 505 3.14 38.44 2.33
CA SER A 505 3.84 38.03 1.11
C SER A 505 3.95 36.50 1.08
N TRP A 506 3.85 35.88 -0.10
CA TRP A 506 4.12 34.45 -0.24
C TRP A 506 5.55 34.20 0.22
N GLN A 507 5.70 33.44 1.30
CA GLN A 507 6.97 33.06 1.88
C GLN A 507 7.06 31.54 1.88
N VAL A 508 8.23 31.05 1.49
CA VAL A 508 8.57 29.63 1.58
C VAL A 508 9.23 29.43 2.94
N HIS A 509 8.67 28.54 3.72
CA HIS A 509 9.19 28.12 5.02
C HIS A 509 9.81 26.73 4.92
N GLU A 510 10.87 26.50 5.69
CA GLU A 510 11.39 25.16 5.90
C GLU A 510 10.40 24.33 6.71
N LEU A 511 10.37 23.02 6.46
CA LEU A 511 9.52 22.10 7.21
C LEU A 511 9.97 22.05 8.66
N SER A 512 9.02 22.11 9.58
CA SER A 512 9.29 21.91 11.00
C SER A 512 9.53 20.43 11.31
N ASP A 513 10.15 20.14 12.45
CA ASP A 513 10.25 18.77 12.96
C ASP A 513 8.82 18.22 13.19
N PRO A 514 8.39 17.17 12.45
CA PRO A 514 7.05 16.62 12.58
C PRO A 514 6.77 15.96 13.93
N TYR A 515 7.81 15.70 14.73
CA TYR A 515 7.77 15.09 16.06
C TYR A 515 8.47 15.99 17.08
N SER A 516 7.95 17.20 17.33
CA SER A 516 8.58 18.17 18.23
C SER A 516 8.75 17.72 19.69
N VAL A 517 8.00 16.71 20.13
CA VAL A 517 8.08 16.15 21.50
C VAL A 517 8.85 14.84 21.45
N LYS A 518 10.02 14.85 22.09
CA LYS A 518 10.93 13.69 22.17
C LYS A 518 10.76 12.95 23.50
N PHE A 519 11.04 11.65 23.48
CA PHE A 519 11.22 10.85 24.69
C PHE A 519 12.70 10.87 25.09
N GLU A 520 13.04 11.63 26.12
CA GLU A 520 14.40 11.89 26.58
C GLU A 520 14.89 10.89 27.64
N VAL A 521 16.20 10.91 27.96
CA VAL A 521 16.78 9.99 28.95
C VAL A 521 16.11 10.16 30.32
N GLU A 522 15.76 11.39 30.68
CA GLU A 522 15.07 11.72 31.92
C GLU A 522 13.62 11.17 31.96
N ASP A 523 12.99 11.04 30.79
CA ASP A 523 11.61 10.55 30.66
C ASP A 523 11.47 9.09 31.09
N ARG A 524 12.55 8.32 31.07
CA ARG A 524 12.55 6.93 31.61
C ARG A 524 12.00 6.86 33.04
N LYS A 525 12.28 7.88 33.86
CA LYS A 525 11.80 7.98 35.25
C LYS A 525 10.60 8.91 35.42
N LYS A 526 10.46 9.92 34.54
CA LYS A 526 9.40 10.95 34.64
C LYS A 526 8.10 10.59 33.94
N ARG A 527 8.13 9.76 32.89
CA ARG A 527 6.94 9.39 32.12
C ARG A 527 6.51 7.96 32.38
N THR A 528 5.21 7.70 32.30
CA THR A 528 4.63 6.37 32.26
C THR A 528 4.38 6.02 30.80
N VAL A 529 4.96 4.91 30.34
CA VAL A 529 4.80 4.39 28.99
C VAL A 529 3.59 3.47 28.96
N LEU A 530 2.56 3.86 28.20
CA LEU A 530 1.41 3.03 27.92
C LEU A 530 1.71 2.14 26.72
N VAL A 531 1.59 0.83 26.90
CA VAL A 531 1.81 -0.15 25.83
C VAL A 531 0.44 -0.62 25.34
N PRO A 532 -0.01 -0.21 24.14
CA PRO A 532 -1.26 -0.66 23.54
C PRO A 532 -1.36 -2.17 23.45
N ASN A 533 -2.60 -2.64 23.39
CA ASN A 533 -2.86 -4.06 23.34
C ASN A 533 -2.66 -4.56 21.89
N THR A 534 -1.78 -5.54 21.74
CA THR A 534 -1.73 -6.38 20.52
C THR A 534 -2.34 -7.74 20.83
N SER A 535 -1.90 -8.32 21.95
CA SER A 535 -2.54 -9.41 22.66
C SER A 535 -2.39 -9.18 24.15
N HIS A 536 -3.29 -9.75 24.95
CA HIS A 536 -3.25 -9.63 26.40
C HIS A 536 -1.92 -10.14 27.00
N ALA A 537 -1.39 -11.25 26.48
CA ALA A 537 -0.12 -11.81 26.95
C ALA A 537 1.09 -11.00 26.47
N PHE A 538 1.10 -10.61 25.19
CA PHE A 538 2.23 -9.93 24.58
C PHE A 538 2.48 -8.56 25.21
N CYS A 539 1.42 -7.75 25.44
CA CYS A 539 1.60 -6.42 26.03
C CYS A 539 2.14 -6.48 27.46
N ARG A 540 1.80 -7.52 28.24
CA ARG A 540 2.35 -7.76 29.59
C ARG A 540 3.85 -8.07 29.54
N ILE A 541 4.28 -8.97 28.65
CA ILE A 541 5.70 -9.31 28.47
C ILE A 541 6.49 -8.12 27.90
N MET A 542 5.92 -7.37 26.94
CA MET A 542 6.56 -6.17 26.40
C MET A 542 6.76 -5.12 27.50
N SER A 543 5.73 -4.87 28.32
CA SER A 543 5.83 -3.94 29.45
C SER A 543 6.90 -4.39 30.46
N ALA A 544 6.94 -5.67 30.79
CA ALA A 544 7.98 -6.25 31.64
C ALA A 544 9.39 -6.06 31.05
N ALA A 545 9.56 -6.31 29.74
CA ALA A 545 10.83 -6.11 29.04
C ALA A 545 11.30 -4.65 29.09
N LEU A 546 10.38 -3.69 28.87
CA LEU A 546 10.67 -2.25 28.99
C LEU A 546 11.07 -1.86 30.42
N LYS A 547 10.37 -2.37 31.44
CA LYS A 547 10.74 -2.16 32.85
C LYS A 547 12.15 -2.62 33.18
N THR A 548 12.61 -3.71 32.56
CA THR A 548 14.00 -4.17 32.77
C THR A 548 15.08 -3.21 32.23
N GLN A 549 14.70 -2.19 31.45
CA GLN A 549 15.57 -1.08 31.02
C GLN A 549 15.31 0.23 31.79
N GLY A 550 14.53 0.17 32.87
CA GLY A 550 14.23 1.32 33.72
C GLY A 550 13.11 2.22 33.20
N ILE A 551 12.28 1.74 32.27
CA ILE A 551 11.07 2.45 31.83
C ILE A 551 9.89 2.07 32.72
N ARG A 552 9.10 3.05 33.15
CA ARG A 552 7.80 2.80 33.80
C ARG A 552 6.76 2.41 32.76
N ALA A 553 6.69 1.13 32.37
CA ALA A 553 5.75 0.66 31.36
C ALA A 553 4.52 -0.02 31.96
N VAL A 554 3.33 0.26 31.41
CA VAL A 554 2.04 -0.30 31.80
C VAL A 554 1.32 -0.81 30.55
N PRO A 555 0.86 -2.08 30.53
CA PRO A 555 0.03 -2.57 29.44
C PRO A 555 -1.37 -1.94 29.51
N LEU A 556 -1.89 -1.49 28.37
CA LEU A 556 -3.26 -1.00 28.28
C LEU A 556 -4.26 -2.15 28.36
N ALA A 557 -5.40 -1.85 28.99
CA ALA A 557 -6.56 -2.74 28.95
C ALA A 557 -7.07 -2.89 27.52
N VAL A 558 -7.61 -4.06 27.20
CA VAL A 558 -8.18 -4.36 25.88
C VAL A 558 -9.28 -3.35 25.54
N GLY A 559 -9.07 -2.61 24.47
CA GLY A 559 -9.99 -1.64 23.90
C GLY A 559 -11.19 -2.31 23.24
N ARG A 560 -12.36 -1.70 23.41
CA ARG A 560 -13.60 -2.11 22.75
C ARG A 560 -14.29 -0.89 22.13
N GLU A 561 -15.60 -0.72 22.33
CA GLU A 561 -16.44 0.25 21.63
C GLU A 561 -15.91 1.69 21.76
N GLU A 562 -15.45 2.11 22.94
CA GLU A 562 -14.92 3.47 23.12
C GLU A 562 -13.58 3.68 22.40
N ALA A 563 -12.70 2.68 22.38
CA ALA A 563 -11.45 2.72 21.62
C ALA A 563 -11.76 2.79 20.11
N ILE A 564 -12.69 1.97 19.61
CA ILE A 564 -13.15 2.02 18.21
C ILE A 564 -13.70 3.40 17.89
N ARG A 565 -14.56 3.96 18.74
CA ARG A 565 -15.18 5.27 18.53
C ARG A 565 -14.14 6.39 18.47
N LEU A 566 -13.15 6.39 19.36
CA LEU A 566 -12.05 7.36 19.35
C LEU A 566 -11.12 7.16 18.16
N GLY A 567 -10.82 5.91 17.79
CA GLY A 567 -10.08 5.55 16.60
C GLY A 567 -10.69 6.19 15.35
N LYS A 568 -11.98 5.96 15.10
CA LYS A 568 -12.71 6.56 13.96
C LYS A 568 -12.76 8.09 13.99
N GLN A 569 -12.74 8.68 15.18
CA GLN A 569 -12.85 10.12 15.34
C GLN A 569 -11.55 10.84 14.92
N TYR A 570 -10.38 10.25 15.22
CA TYR A 570 -9.08 10.90 15.02
C TYR A 570 -8.20 10.23 13.96
N VAL A 571 -8.55 9.03 13.53
CA VAL A 571 -7.95 8.29 12.43
C VAL A 571 -9.03 8.09 11.37
N HIS A 572 -8.78 8.58 10.16
CA HIS A 572 -9.78 8.52 9.10
C HIS A 572 -10.03 7.09 8.62
N ASN A 573 -11.23 6.84 8.09
CA ASN A 573 -11.73 5.50 7.73
C ASN A 573 -10.94 4.79 6.63
N ASP A 574 -10.06 5.50 5.90
CA ASP A 574 -9.23 4.88 4.88
C ASP A 574 -8.02 4.15 5.47
N ILE A 575 -7.77 4.23 6.78
CA ILE A 575 -6.72 3.51 7.51
C ILE A 575 -7.22 2.14 7.99
N CYS A 576 -6.34 1.13 8.06
CA CYS A 576 -6.68 -0.21 8.53
C CYS A 576 -7.21 -0.18 9.97
N PHE A 577 -8.24 -0.99 10.22
CA PHE A 577 -8.91 -1.07 11.51
C PHE A 577 -7.96 -1.34 12.71
N PRO A 578 -6.93 -2.20 12.60
CA PRO A 578 -5.93 -2.34 13.65
C PRO A 578 -5.27 -1.04 14.13
N ALA A 579 -4.94 -0.11 13.22
CA ALA A 579 -4.35 1.17 13.61
C ALA A 579 -5.35 2.02 14.41
N GLN A 580 -6.61 2.00 13.98
CA GLN A 580 -7.68 2.74 14.65
C GLN A 580 -7.90 2.21 16.07
N ILE A 581 -7.85 0.89 16.28
CA ILE A 581 -8.00 0.29 17.61
C ILE A 581 -6.85 0.68 18.54
N VAL A 582 -5.60 0.51 18.11
CA VAL A 582 -4.41 0.77 18.94
C VAL A 582 -4.31 2.25 19.32
N ILE A 583 -4.55 3.14 18.35
CA ILE A 583 -4.56 4.59 18.60
C ILE A 583 -5.77 4.96 19.48
N GLY A 584 -6.92 4.35 19.23
CA GLY A 584 -8.13 4.52 20.03
C GLY A 584 -7.96 4.13 21.50
N GLU A 585 -7.26 3.04 21.79
CA GLU A 585 -6.90 2.62 23.15
C GLU A 585 -6.05 3.65 23.87
N ALA A 586 -5.01 4.17 23.19
CA ALA A 586 -4.16 5.21 23.75
C ALA A 586 -4.96 6.48 24.07
N LEU A 587 -5.84 6.91 23.15
CA LEU A 587 -6.71 8.07 23.36
C LEU A 587 -7.76 7.83 24.46
N ALA A 588 -8.31 6.61 24.57
CA ALA A 588 -9.25 6.24 25.64
C ALA A 588 -8.57 6.30 27.01
N ALA A 589 -7.34 5.80 27.10
CA ALA A 589 -6.54 5.86 28.32
C ALA A 589 -6.27 7.31 28.74
N LEU A 590 -5.85 8.19 27.82
CA LEU A 590 -5.62 9.60 28.11
C LEU A 590 -6.92 10.31 28.54
N ARG A 591 -8.02 10.05 27.84
CA ARG A 591 -9.33 10.66 28.14
C ARG A 591 -9.93 10.19 29.47
N SER A 592 -9.55 9.01 29.97
CA SER A 592 -10.02 8.50 31.26
C SER A 592 -9.64 9.38 32.46
N GLY A 593 -8.64 10.25 32.30
CA GLY A 593 -8.09 11.08 33.37
C GLY A 593 -7.16 10.33 34.34
N GLN A 594 -6.93 9.03 34.14
CA GLN A 594 -6.00 8.23 34.95
C GLN A 594 -4.53 8.60 34.69
N TYR A 595 -4.22 9.16 33.53
CA TYR A 595 -2.87 9.47 33.08
C TYR A 595 -2.75 10.96 32.79
N VAL A 596 -1.74 11.61 33.37
CA VAL A 596 -1.42 13.01 33.10
C VAL A 596 -0.66 13.10 31.78
N PRO A 597 -1.14 13.80 30.74
CA PRO A 597 -0.52 13.79 29.41
C PRO A 597 0.97 14.16 29.39
N SER A 598 1.38 15.19 30.15
CA SER A 598 2.78 15.63 30.25
C SER A 598 3.70 14.60 30.91
N GLU A 599 3.15 13.67 31.70
CA GLU A 599 3.87 12.58 32.35
C GLU A 599 3.62 11.23 31.65
N THR A 600 3.09 11.27 30.42
CA THR A 600 2.72 10.07 29.67
C THR A 600 3.49 9.99 28.37
N ALA A 601 3.80 8.76 27.97
CA ALA A 601 4.29 8.42 26.65
C ALA A 601 3.55 7.17 26.14
N ILE A 602 3.45 7.02 24.83
CA ILE A 602 2.83 5.85 24.21
C ILE A 602 3.92 5.00 23.54
N GLY A 603 3.97 3.71 23.87
CA GLY A 603 4.74 2.73 23.15
C GLY A 603 4.01 2.33 21.87
N MET A 604 4.66 2.39 20.71
CA MET A 604 4.06 2.00 19.45
C MET A 604 4.88 0.91 18.76
N GLY A 605 4.22 -0.16 18.35
CA GLY A 605 4.83 -1.19 17.51
C GLY A 605 5.22 -0.60 16.16
N LYS A 606 6.45 -0.84 15.73
CA LYS A 606 7.00 -0.41 14.44
C LYS A 606 7.60 -1.60 13.70
N TYR A 607 7.37 -1.58 12.39
CA TYR A 607 7.85 -2.54 11.40
C TYR A 607 8.19 -1.74 10.15
N ILE A 608 9.31 -2.04 9.49
CA ILE A 608 9.69 -1.36 8.24
C ILE A 608 9.43 -2.30 7.06
N GLY A 609 8.49 -1.95 6.20
CA GLY A 609 8.16 -2.72 5.01
C GLY A 609 6.97 -2.15 4.24
N ASP A 610 6.18 -3.02 3.61
CA ASP A 610 5.05 -2.68 2.74
C ASP A 610 3.68 -2.73 3.43
N CYS A 611 3.68 -2.81 4.77
CA CYS A 611 2.47 -2.79 5.61
C CYS A 611 2.25 -1.39 6.22
N ARG A 612 1.00 -1.06 6.55
CA ARG A 612 0.67 0.22 7.17
C ARG A 612 1.20 0.39 8.59
N LEU A 613 1.55 -0.72 9.27
CA LEU A 613 2.21 -0.70 10.58
C LEU A 613 3.46 0.18 10.60
N THR A 614 4.15 0.31 9.45
CA THR A 614 5.28 1.23 9.28
C THR A 614 4.94 2.68 9.65
N HIS A 615 3.70 3.11 9.51
CA HIS A 615 3.31 4.51 9.73
C HIS A 615 2.42 4.74 10.95
N TYR A 616 2.30 3.76 11.86
CA TYR A 616 1.43 3.92 13.04
C TYR A 616 1.89 5.05 13.95
N SER A 617 3.19 5.28 14.10
CA SER A 617 3.72 6.42 14.87
C SER A 617 3.33 7.78 14.25
N ALA A 618 3.32 7.87 12.91
CA ALA A 618 2.89 9.07 12.19
C ALA A 618 1.40 9.35 12.39
N LEU A 619 0.58 8.31 12.29
CA LEU A 619 -0.86 8.37 12.51
C LEU A 619 -1.18 8.71 13.97
N LEU A 620 -0.46 8.10 14.93
CA LEU A 620 -0.60 8.39 16.35
C LEU A 620 -0.24 9.85 16.65
N ARG A 621 0.88 10.37 16.12
CA ARG A 621 1.28 11.76 16.34
C ARG A 621 0.22 12.74 15.85
N LYS A 622 -0.35 12.49 14.66
CA LYS A 622 -1.48 13.27 14.13
C LYS A 622 -2.70 13.20 15.05
N ALA A 623 -3.12 11.99 15.41
CA ALA A 623 -4.30 11.77 16.22
C ALA A 623 -4.18 12.40 17.62
N LEU A 624 -3.01 12.32 18.25
CA LEU A 624 -2.73 12.99 19.52
C LEU A 624 -2.83 14.51 19.39
N ASN A 625 -2.27 15.11 18.33
CA ASN A 625 -2.36 16.55 18.12
C ASN A 625 -3.81 17.01 17.90
N ASP A 626 -4.55 16.30 17.06
CA ASP A 626 -5.96 16.60 16.76
C ASP A 626 -6.86 16.41 18.01
N ALA A 627 -6.50 15.47 18.89
CA ALA A 627 -7.20 15.21 20.14
C ALA A 627 -6.80 16.15 21.30
N GLY A 628 -5.83 17.05 21.08
CA GLY A 628 -5.38 18.02 22.09
C GLY A 628 -4.33 17.50 23.08
N TYR A 629 -3.54 16.49 22.69
CA TYR A 629 -2.44 15.90 23.47
C TYR A 629 -1.06 16.04 22.78
N PRO A 630 -0.64 17.25 22.32
CA PRO A 630 0.66 17.43 21.66
C PRO A 630 1.86 17.04 22.53
N GLU A 631 1.77 17.16 23.86
CA GLU A 631 2.83 16.92 24.85
C GLU A 631 3.15 15.45 25.14
N VAL A 632 2.30 14.52 24.67
CA VAL A 632 2.51 13.08 24.86
C VAL A 632 3.60 12.60 23.92
N ALA A 633 4.67 12.01 24.48
CA ALA A 633 5.79 11.48 23.72
C ALA A 633 5.46 10.09 23.12
N ILE A 634 6.18 9.71 22.07
CA ILE A 634 6.04 8.40 21.42
C ILE A 634 7.39 7.68 21.49
N LEU A 635 7.38 6.40 21.85
CA LEU A 635 8.55 5.53 21.72
C LEU A 635 8.20 4.30 20.90
N THR A 636 9.17 3.76 20.17
CA THR A 636 8.98 2.55 19.36
C THR A 636 9.92 1.43 19.80
N ASN A 637 9.71 0.25 19.23
CA ASN A 637 10.56 -0.93 19.45
C ASN A 637 11.73 -1.04 18.45
N ASP A 638 12.05 0.02 17.70
CA ASP A 638 13.16 -0.01 16.74
C ASP A 638 14.54 0.06 17.44
N ASP A 639 15.54 -0.55 16.80
CA ASP A 639 16.95 -0.38 17.12
C ASP A 639 17.53 0.92 16.53
N VAL A 640 16.85 1.48 15.52
CA VAL A 640 17.15 2.76 14.86
C VAL A 640 15.95 3.71 15.00
N ASP A 641 16.17 4.85 15.65
CA ASP A 641 15.17 5.89 15.80
C ASP A 641 15.19 6.85 14.59
N TYR A 642 14.48 6.47 13.51
CA TYR A 642 14.55 7.13 12.21
C TYR A 642 14.11 8.60 12.21
N HIS A 643 13.15 8.99 13.06
CA HIS A 643 12.67 10.38 13.17
C HIS A 643 13.00 11.02 14.52
N ASP A 644 13.98 10.45 15.23
CA ASP A 644 14.43 10.94 16.52
C ASP A 644 13.26 11.14 17.50
N LEU A 645 12.29 10.21 17.56
CA LEU A 645 11.13 10.33 18.45
C LEU A 645 11.51 10.09 19.91
N HIS A 646 12.51 9.23 20.14
CA HIS A 646 12.89 8.70 21.44
C HIS A 646 14.42 8.58 21.60
N PRO A 647 15.19 9.68 21.49
CA PRO A 647 16.65 9.68 21.69
C PRO A 647 17.06 9.12 23.05
N GLY A 648 16.19 9.29 24.03
CA GLY A 648 16.34 8.77 25.39
C GLY A 648 16.16 7.27 25.52
N PHE A 649 15.71 6.53 24.52
CA PHE A 649 15.48 5.09 24.60
C PHE A 649 15.82 4.38 23.29
N ARG A 650 16.53 3.25 23.38
CA ARG A 650 16.64 2.28 22.28
C ARG A 650 16.54 0.89 22.86
N MET A 651 15.82 0.00 22.19
CA MET A 651 15.70 -1.36 22.69
C MET A 651 17.05 -2.07 22.58
N ASN A 652 17.67 -2.34 23.73
CA ASN A 652 18.97 -3.02 23.76
C ASN A 652 18.86 -4.52 23.46
N LEU A 653 19.98 -5.10 23.01
CA LEU A 653 20.08 -6.51 22.64
C LEU A 653 19.61 -7.47 23.75
N MET A 654 19.92 -7.16 25.02
CA MET A 654 19.53 -8.00 26.15
C MET A 654 18.01 -8.07 26.32
N SER A 655 17.31 -6.96 26.10
CA SER A 655 15.85 -6.91 26.19
C SER A 655 15.19 -7.56 24.99
N ALA A 656 15.77 -7.40 23.80
CA ALA A 656 15.34 -8.13 22.61
C ALA A 656 15.47 -9.65 22.80
N ILE A 657 16.59 -10.14 23.36
CA ILE A 657 16.78 -11.57 23.68
C ILE A 657 15.79 -12.04 24.75
N ARG A 658 15.53 -11.22 25.78
CA ARG A 658 14.53 -11.52 26.82
C ARG A 658 13.13 -11.67 26.24
N LEU A 659 12.72 -10.74 25.37
CA LEU A 659 11.44 -10.77 24.67
C LEU A 659 11.37 -12.01 23.76
N ALA A 660 12.35 -12.20 22.88
CA ALA A 660 12.45 -13.37 22.00
C ALA A 660 12.42 -14.70 22.77
N GLY A 661 13.01 -14.72 23.97
CA GLY A 661 13.01 -15.85 24.88
C GLY A 661 11.64 -16.14 25.50
N ALA A 662 10.87 -15.10 25.84
CA ALA A 662 9.57 -15.22 26.47
C ALA A 662 8.42 -15.50 25.48
N LEU A 663 8.59 -15.14 24.20
CA LEU A 663 7.59 -15.34 23.15
C LEU A 663 7.13 -16.81 23.01
N PRO A 664 8.02 -17.81 22.93
CA PRO A 664 7.59 -19.22 22.93
C PRO A 664 6.82 -19.63 24.19
N MET A 665 7.09 -19.00 25.34
CA MET A 665 6.38 -19.32 26.58
C MET A 665 4.93 -18.87 26.52
N ILE A 666 4.68 -17.65 26.02
CA ILE A 666 3.30 -17.13 25.88
C ILE A 666 2.52 -17.91 24.82
N ASP A 667 3.15 -18.24 23.69
CA ASP A 667 2.50 -19.03 22.62
C ASP A 667 2.04 -20.40 23.16
N ILE A 668 2.87 -21.03 24.00
CA ILE A 668 2.52 -22.32 24.62
C ILE A 668 1.40 -22.16 25.65
N LEU A 669 1.42 -21.12 26.49
CA LEU A 669 0.37 -20.90 27.48
C LEU A 669 -0.98 -20.63 26.79
N GLU A 670 -0.99 -19.84 25.72
CA GLU A 670 -2.22 -19.57 24.96
C GLU A 670 -2.70 -20.82 24.20
N GLU A 671 -1.80 -21.62 23.63
CA GLU A 671 -2.15 -22.91 23.02
C GLU A 671 -2.80 -23.85 24.05
N LEU A 672 -2.23 -23.93 25.27
CA LEU A 672 -2.79 -24.73 26.35
C LEU A 672 -4.15 -24.19 26.81
N LEU A 673 -4.31 -22.87 26.92
CA LEU A 673 -5.58 -22.23 27.24
C LEU A 673 -6.67 -22.67 26.26
N ARG A 674 -6.42 -22.56 24.95
CA ARG A 674 -7.38 -22.95 23.89
C ARG A 674 -7.66 -24.45 23.84
N LYS A 675 -6.71 -25.28 24.29
CA LYS A 675 -6.89 -26.74 24.44
C LYS A 675 -7.66 -27.13 25.70
N ILE A 676 -7.65 -26.33 26.75
CA ILE A 676 -8.27 -26.66 28.05
C ILE A 676 -9.65 -26.00 28.18
N ARG A 677 -9.76 -24.71 27.85
CA ARG A 677 -10.94 -23.87 28.04
C ARG A 677 -12.24 -24.41 27.46
N PRO A 678 -12.28 -25.00 26.25
CA PRO A 678 -13.51 -25.60 25.73
C PRO A 678 -13.99 -26.84 26.52
N TYR A 679 -13.13 -27.39 27.38
CA TYR A 679 -13.35 -28.66 28.07
C TYR A 679 -13.27 -28.52 29.60
N GLU A 680 -13.12 -27.31 30.13
CA GLU A 680 -12.98 -27.08 31.57
C GLU A 680 -14.25 -27.53 32.31
N LYS A 681 -14.08 -28.16 33.48
CA LYS A 681 -15.22 -28.57 34.31
C LYS A 681 -15.81 -27.41 35.10
N VAL A 682 -14.96 -26.45 35.48
CA VAL A 682 -15.33 -25.23 36.19
C VAL A 682 -15.13 -24.06 35.25
N SER A 683 -16.24 -23.42 34.86
CA SER A 683 -16.21 -22.29 33.92
C SER A 683 -15.32 -21.16 34.45
N GLY A 684 -14.42 -20.65 33.61
CA GLY A 684 -13.47 -19.58 33.93
C GLY A 684 -12.20 -20.02 34.68
N SER A 685 -12.09 -21.30 35.07
CA SER A 685 -10.92 -21.80 35.80
C SER A 685 -9.65 -21.77 34.95
N SER A 686 -9.77 -21.98 33.64
CA SER A 686 -8.66 -21.92 32.70
C SER A 686 -8.15 -20.49 32.48
N ASP A 687 -9.05 -19.50 32.41
CA ASP A 687 -8.70 -18.08 32.27
C ASP A 687 -7.96 -17.56 33.51
N GLN A 688 -8.48 -17.87 34.70
CA GLN A 688 -7.81 -17.52 35.96
C GLN A 688 -6.42 -18.16 36.05
N ALA A 689 -6.32 -19.44 35.70
CA ALA A 689 -5.04 -20.14 35.71
C ALA A 689 -4.04 -19.55 34.72
N PHE A 690 -4.51 -19.12 33.55
CA PHE A 690 -3.68 -18.46 32.54
C PHE A 690 -3.15 -17.11 33.04
N ASP A 691 -3.98 -16.31 33.70
CA ASP A 691 -3.55 -15.02 34.24
C ASP A 691 -2.50 -15.17 35.35
N GLU A 692 -2.70 -16.11 36.27
CA GLU A 692 -1.72 -16.48 37.30
C GLU A 692 -0.43 -17.05 36.67
N ALA A 693 -0.56 -17.87 35.63
CA ALA A 693 0.58 -18.41 34.87
C ALA A 693 1.40 -17.30 34.20
N MET A 694 0.74 -16.30 33.63
CA MET A 694 1.38 -15.13 33.04
C MET A 694 2.09 -14.28 34.10
N ASP A 695 1.50 -14.10 35.29
CA ASP A 695 2.15 -13.38 36.40
C ASP A 695 3.47 -14.05 36.78
N PHE A 696 3.52 -15.38 36.89
CA PHE A 696 4.78 -16.09 37.18
C PHE A 696 5.88 -15.84 36.14
N VAL A 697 5.52 -15.78 34.85
CA VAL A 697 6.48 -15.53 33.76
C VAL A 697 6.94 -14.07 33.79
N VAL A 698 6.01 -13.13 33.93
CA VAL A 698 6.27 -11.68 33.99
C VAL A 698 7.16 -11.34 35.18
N ASP A 699 6.79 -11.77 36.40
CA ASP A 699 7.57 -11.53 37.62
C ASP A 699 8.98 -12.15 37.51
N GLY A 700 9.07 -13.36 36.95
CA GLY A 700 10.34 -14.02 36.69
C GLY A 700 11.22 -13.22 35.73
N LEU A 701 10.64 -12.70 34.65
CA LEU A 701 11.33 -11.89 33.65
C LEU A 701 11.84 -10.56 34.25
N GLU A 702 11.01 -9.89 35.05
CA GLU A 702 11.35 -8.61 35.69
C GLU A 702 12.48 -8.77 36.73
N GLN A 703 12.41 -9.80 37.58
CA GLN A 703 13.35 -9.97 38.70
C GLN A 703 14.69 -10.60 38.30
N HIS A 704 14.69 -11.55 37.36
CA HIS A 704 15.87 -12.37 37.07
C HIS A 704 16.11 -12.59 35.56
N GLY A 705 15.43 -11.83 34.69
CA GLY A 705 15.57 -11.96 33.25
C GLY A 705 15.14 -13.33 32.73
N PHE A 706 15.81 -13.81 31.68
CA PHE A 706 15.41 -15.03 30.96
C PHE A 706 15.40 -16.30 31.83
N SER A 707 16.37 -16.46 32.74
CA SER A 707 16.40 -17.62 33.65
C SER A 707 15.29 -17.55 34.71
N GLY A 708 14.86 -16.35 35.09
CA GLY A 708 13.67 -16.12 35.89
C GLY A 708 12.40 -16.49 35.13
N ALA A 709 12.27 -16.02 33.89
CA ALA A 709 11.14 -16.34 33.02
C ALA A 709 10.98 -17.86 32.83
N LEU A 710 12.07 -18.62 32.60
CA LEU A 710 12.02 -20.09 32.51
C LEU A 710 11.56 -20.76 33.82
N ARG A 711 12.00 -20.25 34.98
CA ARG A 711 11.54 -20.75 36.29
C ARG A 711 10.07 -20.42 36.53
N GLY A 712 9.65 -19.22 36.16
CA GLY A 712 8.25 -18.78 36.18
C GLY A 712 7.38 -19.65 35.26
N PHE A 713 7.85 -19.91 34.04
CA PHE A 713 7.17 -20.76 33.07
C PHE A 713 7.03 -22.21 33.55
N LYS A 714 8.02 -22.75 34.29
CA LYS A 714 7.86 -24.06 34.93
C LYS A 714 6.72 -24.07 35.95
N LYS A 715 6.57 -23.01 36.76
CA LYS A 715 5.43 -22.86 37.69
C LYS A 715 4.12 -22.67 36.92
N ALA A 716 4.14 -21.90 35.84
CA ALA A 716 3.00 -21.70 34.96
C ALA A 716 2.47 -23.03 34.40
N ILE A 717 3.35 -23.89 33.85
CA ILE A 717 2.96 -25.21 33.37
C ILE A 717 2.40 -26.10 34.48
N GLN A 718 2.96 -26.05 35.70
CA GLN A 718 2.40 -26.77 36.85
C GLN A 718 0.99 -26.27 37.21
N ARG A 719 0.77 -24.95 37.13
CA ARG A 719 -0.54 -24.34 37.40
C ARG A 719 -1.58 -24.71 36.34
N MET A 720 -1.19 -24.74 35.06
CA MET A 720 -2.04 -25.18 33.96
C MET A 720 -2.38 -26.68 34.07
N ASN A 721 -1.41 -27.51 34.50
CA ASN A 721 -1.63 -28.95 34.76
C ASN A 721 -2.67 -29.23 35.85
N ALA A 722 -2.89 -28.28 36.77
CA ALA A 722 -3.83 -28.45 37.88
C ALA A 722 -5.30 -28.19 37.49
N ILE A 723 -5.56 -27.74 36.26
CA ILE A 723 -6.93 -27.45 35.78
C ILE A 723 -7.66 -28.76 35.50
N GLU A 724 -8.88 -28.89 36.00
CA GLU A 724 -9.75 -30.01 35.66
C GLU A 724 -10.51 -29.77 34.35
N TYR A 725 -10.37 -30.69 33.39
CA TYR A 725 -11.06 -30.67 32.11
C TYR A 725 -11.47 -32.09 31.66
N ASP A 726 -12.46 -32.19 30.77
CA ASP A 726 -12.92 -33.44 30.16
C ASP A 726 -12.80 -33.39 28.63
N ARG A 727 -11.77 -34.06 28.08
CA ARG A 727 -11.54 -34.23 26.63
C ARG A 727 -11.92 -35.62 26.13
N SER A 728 -12.84 -36.33 26.79
CA SER A 728 -13.34 -37.64 26.33
C SER A 728 -14.03 -37.58 24.97
N GLN A 729 -14.63 -36.44 24.62
CA GLN A 729 -15.21 -36.15 23.32
C GLN A 729 -14.51 -34.94 22.68
N PRO A 730 -13.51 -35.15 21.80
CA PRO A 730 -12.80 -34.05 21.16
C PRO A 730 -13.71 -33.27 20.21
N ARG A 731 -13.60 -31.94 20.27
CA ARG A 731 -14.31 -30.99 19.42
C ARG A 731 -13.61 -30.84 18.07
N PRO A 732 -14.34 -30.50 16.99
CA PRO A 732 -13.73 -30.13 15.73
C PRO A 732 -12.80 -28.92 15.92
N ARG A 733 -11.66 -28.94 15.21
CA ARG A 733 -10.68 -27.86 15.27
C ARG A 733 -10.92 -26.83 14.17
N VAL A 734 -10.70 -25.56 14.51
CA VAL A 734 -10.72 -24.43 13.56
C VAL A 734 -9.45 -23.61 13.74
N LEU A 735 -8.75 -23.34 12.63
CA LEU A 735 -7.60 -22.44 12.63
C LEU A 735 -8.06 -21.00 12.40
N ILE A 736 -7.68 -20.10 13.30
CA ILE A 736 -7.79 -18.66 13.14
C ILE A 736 -6.41 -18.14 12.71
N ILE A 737 -6.39 -17.43 11.59
CA ILE A 737 -5.17 -16.86 11.01
C ILE A 737 -5.53 -15.60 10.20
N GLY A 738 -4.55 -14.78 9.85
CA GLY A 738 -4.78 -13.57 9.07
C GLY A 738 -3.97 -12.41 9.61
N GLU A 739 -4.53 -11.20 9.57
CA GLU A 739 -3.81 -10.00 10.00
C GLU A 739 -3.41 -10.05 11.47
N TYR A 740 -2.17 -9.62 11.71
CA TYR A 740 -1.47 -9.70 12.99
C TYR A 740 -2.32 -9.33 14.21
N LEU A 741 -2.90 -8.13 14.25
CA LEU A 741 -3.64 -7.68 15.43
C LEU A 741 -5.01 -8.35 15.53
N LEU A 742 -5.69 -8.58 14.41
CA LEU A 742 -7.00 -9.22 14.43
C LEU A 742 -6.96 -10.67 14.91
N ASN A 743 -5.85 -11.39 14.72
CA ASN A 743 -5.70 -12.72 15.32
C ASN A 743 -5.82 -12.61 16.84
N PHE A 744 -4.98 -11.77 17.45
CA PHE A 744 -4.75 -11.83 18.89
C PHE A 744 -5.57 -10.83 19.75
N HIS A 745 -6.23 -9.84 19.14
CA HIS A 745 -6.90 -8.77 19.88
C HIS A 745 -8.40 -9.02 20.06
N PRO A 746 -8.86 -9.48 21.25
CA PRO A 746 -10.25 -9.89 21.46
C PRO A 746 -11.29 -8.77 21.22
N GLY A 747 -10.93 -7.52 21.54
CA GLY A 747 -11.79 -6.37 21.28
C GLY A 747 -11.94 -5.98 19.81
N ALA A 748 -10.96 -6.32 18.97
CA ALA A 748 -10.96 -5.97 17.55
C ALA A 748 -11.58 -7.09 16.71
N ASN A 749 -11.45 -8.34 17.15
CA ASN A 749 -12.01 -9.50 16.45
C ASN A 749 -13.39 -9.94 16.97
N HIS A 750 -13.98 -9.18 17.89
CA HIS A 750 -15.27 -9.46 18.55
C HIS A 750 -15.30 -10.80 19.30
N GLU A 751 -14.23 -11.11 20.05
CA GLU A 751 -14.11 -12.31 20.88
C GLU A 751 -14.37 -13.60 20.07
N ILE A 752 -13.89 -13.65 18.82
CA ILE A 752 -14.22 -14.73 17.88
C ILE A 752 -13.84 -16.13 18.41
N GLU A 753 -12.75 -16.23 19.18
CA GLU A 753 -12.38 -17.47 19.85
C GLU A 753 -13.52 -17.99 20.74
N ARG A 754 -14.02 -17.15 21.65
CA ARG A 754 -15.11 -17.48 22.57
C ARG A 754 -16.37 -17.85 21.82
N TYR A 755 -16.67 -17.12 20.75
CA TYR A 755 -17.83 -17.39 19.92
C TYR A 755 -17.75 -18.78 19.27
N LEU A 756 -16.61 -19.15 18.69
CA LEU A 756 -16.40 -20.47 18.07
C LEU A 756 -16.38 -21.59 19.12
N GLU A 757 -15.77 -21.37 20.28
CA GLU A 757 -15.76 -22.33 21.39
C GLU A 757 -17.17 -22.62 21.92
N LYS A 758 -17.99 -21.57 22.10
CA LYS A 758 -19.40 -21.70 22.48
C LYS A 758 -20.21 -22.49 21.44
N ASN A 759 -19.79 -22.43 20.18
CA ASN A 759 -20.40 -23.19 19.08
C ASN A 759 -19.84 -24.61 18.91
N GLY A 760 -18.97 -25.06 19.81
CA GLY A 760 -18.51 -26.44 19.89
C GLY A 760 -17.17 -26.70 19.20
N PHE A 761 -16.34 -25.68 18.99
CA PHE A 761 -15.01 -25.83 18.39
C PHE A 761 -13.88 -25.80 19.43
N GLU A 762 -12.74 -26.36 19.03
CA GLU A 762 -11.43 -26.13 19.63
C GLU A 762 -10.61 -25.22 18.71
N ILE A 763 -9.97 -24.20 19.28
CA ILE A 763 -9.29 -23.18 18.50
C ILE A 763 -7.82 -23.54 18.31
N ILE A 764 -7.34 -23.42 17.08
CA ILE A 764 -5.92 -23.29 16.75
C ILE A 764 -5.71 -21.84 16.33
N GLU A 765 -4.64 -21.22 16.78
CA GLU A 765 -4.27 -19.86 16.39
C GLU A 765 -2.83 -19.84 15.89
N ALA A 766 -2.54 -18.92 14.97
CA ALA A 766 -1.17 -18.59 14.57
C ALA A 766 -0.31 -18.15 15.76
N ARG A 767 1.01 -18.35 15.67
CA ARG A 767 1.95 -18.07 16.77
C ARG A 767 2.53 -16.67 16.69
N MET A 768 2.56 -15.95 17.82
CA MET A 768 3.18 -14.63 17.92
C MET A 768 4.68 -14.70 17.61
N THR A 769 5.36 -15.77 18.07
CA THR A 769 6.80 -15.96 17.82
C THR A 769 7.09 -16.02 16.32
N ASP A 770 6.26 -16.74 15.55
CA ASP A 770 6.51 -16.94 14.12
C ASP A 770 6.30 -15.64 13.34
N VAL A 771 5.28 -14.84 13.69
CA VAL A 771 5.06 -13.52 13.07
C VAL A 771 6.28 -12.61 13.26
N ILE A 772 6.82 -12.54 14.48
CA ILE A 772 7.98 -11.69 14.80
C ILE A 772 9.26 -12.25 14.16
N ARG A 773 9.45 -13.57 14.18
CA ARG A 773 10.64 -14.23 13.62
C ARG A 773 10.69 -14.17 12.09
N LYS A 774 9.53 -14.17 11.43
CA LYS A 774 9.39 -14.23 9.96
C LYS A 774 10.27 -13.24 9.22
N THR A 775 10.36 -11.99 9.68
CA THR A 775 11.18 -10.97 9.02
C THR A 775 12.67 -11.35 8.99
N TYR A 776 13.21 -11.86 10.10
CA TYR A 776 14.61 -12.31 10.16
C TYR A 776 14.83 -13.56 9.30
N PHE A 777 13.86 -14.47 9.29
CA PHE A 777 13.89 -15.67 8.47
C PHE A 777 13.88 -15.33 6.97
N CYS A 778 12.92 -14.53 6.49
CA CYS A 778 12.82 -14.18 5.08
C CYS A 778 14.07 -13.44 4.59
N GLN A 779 14.63 -12.53 5.38
CA GLN A 779 15.87 -11.81 5.00
C GLN A 779 17.08 -12.75 4.90
N ASP A 780 17.24 -13.70 5.82
CA ASP A 780 18.31 -14.71 5.75
C ASP A 780 18.14 -15.64 4.54
N GLU A 781 16.92 -16.13 4.29
CA GLU A 781 16.64 -16.99 3.13
C GLU A 781 16.75 -16.26 1.79
N GLN A 782 16.36 -14.98 1.71
CA GLN A 782 16.59 -14.15 0.52
C GLN A 782 18.09 -14.02 0.22
N ILE A 783 18.92 -13.79 1.25
CA ILE A 783 20.39 -13.71 1.10
C ILE A 783 20.97 -15.03 0.61
N ARG A 784 20.52 -16.17 1.15
CA ARG A 784 21.02 -17.49 0.78
C ARG A 784 20.56 -17.92 -0.60
N THR A 785 19.26 -17.84 -0.86
CA THR A 785 18.63 -18.34 -2.10
C THR A 785 19.07 -17.50 -3.31
N TYR A 786 19.06 -16.18 -3.18
CA TYR A 786 19.37 -15.27 -4.29
C TYR A 786 20.80 -14.72 -4.25
N HIS A 787 21.63 -15.17 -3.32
CA HIS A 787 23.04 -14.75 -3.17
C HIS A 787 23.20 -13.22 -3.03
N LEU A 788 22.27 -12.56 -2.31
CA LEU A 788 22.24 -11.10 -2.18
C LEU A 788 23.43 -10.59 -1.36
N LYS A 789 24.04 -9.48 -1.83
CA LYS A 789 25.14 -8.83 -1.12
C LYS A 789 24.61 -7.84 -0.10
N LYS A 790 24.54 -8.24 1.19
CA LYS A 790 24.24 -7.36 2.33
C LYS A 790 25.46 -7.20 3.25
N PRO A 791 25.56 -6.11 4.04
CA PRO A 791 26.67 -5.91 4.98
C PRO A 791 26.85 -7.10 5.93
N PHE A 792 28.10 -7.48 6.21
CA PHE A 792 28.45 -8.67 7.01
C PHE A 792 27.77 -8.69 8.39
N VAL A 793 27.70 -7.53 9.05
CA VAL A 793 27.03 -7.37 10.35
C VAL A 793 25.53 -7.72 10.25
N LYS A 794 24.81 -7.21 9.25
CA LYS A 794 23.38 -7.50 9.05
C LYS A 794 23.15 -8.98 8.71
N LYS A 795 23.98 -9.57 7.85
CA LYS A 795 23.89 -11.00 7.50
C LYS A 795 24.05 -11.90 8.74
N ASN A 796 25.05 -11.63 9.57
CA ASN A 796 25.27 -12.41 10.79
C ASN A 796 24.17 -12.18 11.83
N TRP A 797 23.66 -10.95 11.93
CA TRP A 797 22.56 -10.63 12.82
C TRP A 797 21.32 -11.50 12.55
N TYR A 798 20.89 -11.60 11.29
CA TYR A 798 19.71 -12.41 10.94
C TYR A 798 19.90 -13.89 11.26
N HIS A 799 21.10 -14.44 10.98
CA HIS A 799 21.42 -15.82 11.32
C HIS A 799 21.48 -16.08 12.83
N VAL A 800 22.07 -15.15 13.60
CA VAL A 800 22.15 -15.24 15.06
C VAL A 800 20.77 -15.10 15.70
N ALA A 801 19.94 -14.17 15.24
CA ALA A 801 18.58 -13.99 15.72
C ALA A 801 17.76 -15.29 15.55
N ASN A 802 17.83 -15.93 14.38
CA ASN A 802 17.19 -17.23 14.15
C ASN A 802 17.62 -18.30 15.15
N ARG A 803 18.93 -18.40 15.46
CA ARG A 803 19.44 -19.35 16.46
C ARG A 803 18.97 -19.04 17.88
N VAL A 804 18.82 -17.77 18.24
CA VAL A 804 18.27 -17.36 19.54
C VAL A 804 16.83 -17.84 19.68
N PHE A 805 16.00 -17.64 18.66
CA PHE A 805 14.63 -18.16 18.64
C PHE A 805 14.59 -19.69 18.74
N ASP A 806 15.44 -20.41 18.01
CA ASP A 806 15.50 -21.88 18.08
C ASP A 806 15.89 -22.38 19.48
N ALA A 807 16.85 -21.72 20.12
CA ALA A 807 17.27 -22.05 21.48
C ALA A 807 16.16 -21.74 22.51
N ALA A 808 15.47 -20.61 22.37
CA ALA A 808 14.34 -20.22 23.21
C ALA A 808 13.20 -21.24 23.11
N HIS A 809 12.83 -21.62 21.90
CA HIS A 809 11.85 -22.69 21.66
C HIS A 809 12.29 -24.01 22.29
N ALA A 810 13.51 -24.47 22.06
CA ALA A 810 13.99 -25.74 22.61
C ALA A 810 13.96 -25.75 24.16
N ALA A 811 14.23 -24.61 24.79
CA ALA A 811 14.13 -24.46 26.24
C ALA A 811 12.67 -24.50 26.74
N ALA A 812 11.76 -23.78 26.06
CA ALA A 812 10.34 -23.77 26.38
C ALA A 812 9.71 -25.17 26.18
N ASP A 813 9.95 -25.83 25.05
CA ASP A 813 9.44 -27.17 24.74
C ASP A 813 9.85 -28.19 25.80
N ARG A 814 11.09 -28.12 26.31
CA ARG A 814 11.60 -29.03 27.35
C ARG A 814 10.78 -28.93 28.64
N ILE A 815 10.30 -27.74 28.98
CA ILE A 815 9.46 -27.50 30.16
C ILE A 815 8.02 -27.89 29.84
N ALA A 816 7.49 -27.44 28.71
CA ALA A 816 6.10 -27.62 28.31
C ALA A 816 5.69 -29.08 28.10
N LYS A 817 6.63 -29.97 27.72
CA LYS A 817 6.41 -31.44 27.65
C LYS A 817 5.91 -32.08 28.96
N GLN A 818 6.00 -31.37 30.08
CA GLN A 818 5.40 -31.80 31.36
C GLN A 818 3.86 -31.69 31.35
N HIS A 819 3.27 -30.94 30.41
CA HIS A 819 1.83 -30.86 30.24
C HIS A 819 1.35 -31.92 29.23
N PRO A 820 0.34 -32.76 29.55
CA PRO A 820 -0.07 -33.88 28.70
C PRO A 820 -0.66 -33.44 27.35
N LEU A 821 -1.25 -32.24 27.28
CA LEU A 821 -1.83 -31.68 26.03
C LEU A 821 -0.81 -30.96 25.13
N TYR A 822 0.43 -30.79 25.58
CA TYR A 822 1.43 -30.07 24.81
C TYR A 822 2.19 -31.01 23.86
N THR A 823 2.27 -30.59 22.60
CA THR A 823 3.05 -31.26 21.54
C THR A 823 4.03 -30.26 20.95
N PRO A 824 5.34 -30.61 20.83
CA PRO A 824 6.30 -29.77 20.12
C PRO A 824 5.82 -29.45 18.70
N VAL A 825 6.18 -28.26 18.28
CA VAL A 825 5.49 -27.56 17.19
C VAL A 825 6.38 -27.54 15.96
N CYS A 826 5.77 -27.50 14.78
CA CYS A 826 6.52 -27.33 13.54
C CYS A 826 7.35 -26.05 13.62
N ARG A 827 8.62 -26.10 13.20
CA ARG A 827 9.49 -24.92 13.21
C ARG A 827 9.25 -24.10 11.97
N LEU A 828 9.36 -22.77 12.11
CA LEU A 828 9.15 -21.81 11.03
C LEU A 828 9.78 -22.23 9.67
N PRO A 829 11.06 -22.67 9.58
CA PRO A 829 11.65 -23.05 8.29
C PRO A 829 10.98 -24.24 7.61
N GLU A 830 10.41 -25.17 8.37
CA GLU A 830 9.68 -26.32 7.83
C GLU A 830 8.26 -25.90 7.45
N LEU A 831 7.59 -25.15 8.33
CA LEU A 831 6.25 -24.62 8.15
C LEU A 831 6.12 -23.79 6.85
N VAL A 832 7.01 -22.83 6.63
CA VAL A 832 6.95 -21.93 5.47
C VAL A 832 7.36 -22.60 4.17
N LYS A 833 8.19 -23.66 4.21
CA LYS A 833 8.51 -24.44 3.01
C LYS A 833 7.29 -25.16 2.45
N GLU A 834 6.33 -25.52 3.30
CA GLU A 834 5.06 -26.07 2.83
C GLU A 834 4.31 -25.09 1.90
N SER A 835 4.57 -23.78 2.00
CA SER A 835 3.93 -22.75 1.17
C SER A 835 4.45 -22.66 -0.27
N ASP A 836 5.65 -23.18 -0.57
CA ASP A 836 6.35 -23.03 -1.87
C ASP A 836 5.50 -23.39 -3.12
N PRO A 837 4.60 -24.39 -3.09
CA PRO A 837 3.71 -24.68 -4.22
C PRO A 837 2.71 -23.57 -4.56
N ILE A 838 2.53 -22.58 -3.68
CA ILE A 838 1.58 -21.48 -3.80
C ILE A 838 2.33 -20.14 -3.80
N ILE A 839 3.16 -19.90 -2.79
CA ILE A 839 3.95 -18.67 -2.60
C ILE A 839 5.36 -19.08 -2.17
N PRO A 840 6.43 -18.57 -2.82
CA PRO A 840 7.78 -18.88 -2.40
C PRO A 840 8.05 -18.46 -0.95
N HIS A 841 8.70 -19.31 -0.15
CA HIS A 841 9.02 -19.07 1.26
C HIS A 841 9.89 -17.83 1.53
N THR A 842 10.49 -17.25 0.49
CA THR A 842 11.26 -16.00 0.56
C THR A 842 10.40 -14.75 0.42
N PHE A 843 9.15 -14.88 -0.08
CA PHE A 843 8.24 -13.76 -0.31
C PHE A 843 7.82 -13.11 1.01
N ASP A 844 8.08 -11.81 1.13
CA ASP A 844 7.76 -11.04 2.33
C ASP A 844 6.78 -9.92 1.97
N ALA A 845 5.55 -10.00 2.50
CA ALA A 845 4.50 -8.98 2.41
C ALA A 845 3.44 -9.24 3.49
N GLY A 846 3.23 -8.33 4.44
CA GLY A 846 2.33 -8.57 5.58
C GLY A 846 2.67 -9.89 6.30
N GLU A 847 1.71 -10.75 6.61
CA GLU A 847 1.98 -12.08 7.19
C GLU A 847 2.65 -13.05 6.20
N GLY A 848 2.60 -12.73 4.90
CA GLY A 848 3.40 -13.37 3.86
C GLY A 848 3.14 -14.88 3.76
N VAL A 849 4.22 -15.64 3.95
CA VAL A 849 4.27 -17.10 3.83
C VAL A 849 3.60 -17.85 4.98
N LEU A 850 3.29 -17.16 6.10
CA LEU A 850 2.69 -17.79 7.28
C LEU A 850 1.27 -18.29 7.01
N ILE A 851 0.45 -17.48 6.33
CA ILE A 851 -0.95 -17.85 6.04
C ILE A 851 -1.02 -19.16 5.25
N PRO A 852 -0.35 -19.29 4.09
CA PRO A 852 -0.31 -20.56 3.39
C PRO A 852 0.38 -21.69 4.15
N GLY A 853 1.49 -21.41 4.84
CA GLY A 853 2.22 -22.44 5.60
C GLY A 853 1.35 -23.09 6.69
N GLU A 854 0.71 -22.28 7.53
CA GLU A 854 -0.14 -22.74 8.63
C GLU A 854 -1.39 -23.48 8.15
N ILE A 855 -2.06 -22.97 7.11
CA ILE A 855 -3.25 -23.63 6.55
C ILE A 855 -2.87 -25.00 5.98
N LEU A 856 -1.80 -25.08 5.18
CA LEU A 856 -1.35 -26.33 4.57
C LEU A 856 -0.89 -27.35 5.62
N HIS A 857 -0.14 -26.89 6.61
CA HIS A 857 0.32 -27.71 7.72
C HIS A 857 -0.84 -28.29 8.51
N HIS A 858 -1.78 -27.45 8.96
CA HIS A 858 -2.91 -27.92 9.75
C HIS A 858 -3.91 -28.73 8.93
N ALA A 859 -4.05 -28.46 7.63
CA ALA A 859 -4.81 -29.31 6.72
C ALA A 859 -4.20 -30.72 6.59
N ALA A 860 -2.88 -30.83 6.47
CA ALA A 860 -2.20 -32.12 6.46
C ALA A 860 -2.44 -32.92 7.77
N HIS A 861 -2.61 -32.21 8.89
CA HIS A 861 -2.86 -32.79 10.22
C HIS A 861 -4.34 -32.87 10.61
N GLY A 862 -5.26 -32.86 9.64
CA GLY A 862 -6.68 -33.17 9.86
C GLY A 862 -7.57 -31.97 10.24
N CYS A 863 -7.07 -30.73 10.27
CA CYS A 863 -7.92 -29.55 10.40
C CYS A 863 -8.66 -29.28 9.07
N ARG A 864 -9.96 -28.97 9.13
CA ARG A 864 -10.77 -28.73 7.93
C ARG A 864 -11.52 -27.40 7.94
N ALA A 865 -11.40 -26.61 9.01
CA ALA A 865 -12.02 -25.30 9.11
C ALA A 865 -10.93 -24.25 9.34
N PHE A 866 -10.93 -23.22 8.50
CA PHE A 866 -9.95 -22.15 8.49
C PHE A 866 -10.68 -20.81 8.37
N VAL A 867 -10.46 -19.92 9.32
CA VAL A 867 -11.00 -18.56 9.31
C VAL A 867 -9.85 -17.59 9.10
N ILE A 868 -9.89 -16.83 8.00
CA ILE A 868 -8.89 -15.81 7.68
C ILE A 868 -9.42 -14.44 8.11
N LEU A 869 -8.92 -13.87 9.20
CA LEU A 869 -9.28 -12.54 9.69
C LEU A 869 -8.46 -11.48 8.95
N GLN A 870 -9.10 -10.51 8.30
CA GLN A 870 -8.37 -9.42 7.66
C GLN A 870 -9.10 -8.10 7.84
N PRO A 871 -8.39 -6.97 7.96
CA PRO A 871 -9.06 -5.69 7.92
C PRO A 871 -9.51 -5.38 6.49
N PHE A 872 -10.59 -4.60 6.37
CA PHE A 872 -11.04 -4.10 5.09
C PHE A 872 -9.90 -3.35 4.36
N GLY A 873 -9.67 -3.70 3.08
CA GLY A 873 -8.59 -3.09 2.28
C GLY A 873 -7.16 -3.42 2.72
N CYS A 874 -6.95 -4.57 3.37
CA CYS A 874 -5.62 -5.08 3.74
C CYS A 874 -4.81 -5.48 2.49
N LEU A 875 -3.82 -4.65 2.12
CA LEU A 875 -3.02 -4.84 0.90
C LEU A 875 -2.34 -6.23 0.82
N PRO A 876 -1.65 -6.73 1.86
CA PRO A 876 -1.03 -8.05 1.80
C PRO A 876 -2.06 -9.19 1.71
N ASN A 877 -3.16 -9.14 2.47
CA ASN A 877 -4.16 -10.20 2.50
C ASN A 877 -4.96 -10.35 1.19
N HIS A 878 -5.00 -9.32 0.34
CA HIS A 878 -5.48 -9.50 -1.04
C HIS A 878 -4.65 -10.53 -1.82
N VAL A 879 -3.35 -10.62 -1.53
CA VAL A 879 -2.41 -11.55 -2.16
C VAL A 879 -2.35 -12.87 -1.39
N VAL A 880 -1.91 -12.82 -0.13
CA VAL A 880 -1.55 -14.02 0.66
C VAL A 880 -2.73 -14.63 1.42
N GLY A 881 -3.86 -13.90 1.53
CA GLY A 881 -5.09 -14.40 2.13
C GLY A 881 -6.07 -14.87 1.06
N ARG A 882 -6.72 -13.93 0.36
CA ARG A 882 -7.76 -14.21 -0.66
C ARG A 882 -7.20 -14.75 -1.97
N GLY A 883 -6.06 -14.21 -2.43
CA GLY A 883 -5.44 -14.56 -3.70
C GLY A 883 -5.02 -16.03 -3.86
N ILE A 884 -4.94 -16.77 -2.75
CA ILE A 884 -4.51 -18.17 -2.73
C ILE A 884 -5.63 -19.18 -2.42
N VAL A 885 -6.81 -18.71 -2.00
CA VAL A 885 -7.91 -19.58 -1.53
C VAL A 885 -8.31 -20.62 -2.58
N LYS A 886 -8.37 -20.24 -3.86
CA LYS A 886 -8.71 -21.17 -4.94
C LYS A 886 -7.71 -22.32 -5.03
N LYS A 887 -6.41 -22.02 -5.05
CA LYS A 887 -5.34 -23.02 -5.08
C LYS A 887 -5.37 -23.93 -3.84
N MET A 888 -5.65 -23.38 -2.66
CA MET A 888 -5.79 -24.16 -1.44
C MET A 888 -6.96 -25.13 -1.49
N ARG A 889 -8.12 -24.69 -2.00
CA ARG A 889 -9.30 -25.56 -2.18
C ARG A 889 -9.06 -26.65 -3.23
N GLU A 890 -8.23 -26.42 -4.25
CA GLU A 890 -7.80 -27.47 -5.17
C GLU A 890 -6.96 -28.55 -4.46
N MET A 891 -6.11 -28.16 -3.51
CA MET A 891 -5.24 -29.07 -2.76
C MET A 891 -5.99 -29.82 -1.65
N TYR A 892 -6.94 -29.16 -1.00
CA TYR A 892 -7.79 -29.71 0.06
C TYR A 892 -9.27 -29.39 -0.23
N PRO A 893 -9.95 -30.17 -1.10
CA PRO A 893 -11.34 -29.90 -1.51
C PRO A 893 -12.36 -29.99 -0.36
N ASP A 894 -12.01 -30.71 0.70
CA ASP A 894 -12.79 -30.86 1.91
C ASP A 894 -12.50 -29.75 2.95
N ALA A 895 -11.52 -28.88 2.73
CA ALA A 895 -11.25 -27.75 3.61
C ALA A 895 -12.23 -26.58 3.38
N GLN A 896 -12.77 -26.04 4.47
CA GLN A 896 -13.54 -24.80 4.48
C GLN A 896 -12.62 -23.65 4.86
N ILE A 897 -12.43 -22.73 3.92
CA ILE A 897 -11.62 -21.53 4.10
C ILE A 897 -12.56 -20.34 3.97
N LEU A 898 -12.71 -19.60 5.08
CA LEU A 898 -13.61 -18.46 5.22
C LEU A 898 -12.80 -17.18 5.52
N PRO A 899 -12.56 -16.33 4.51
CA PRO A 899 -12.03 -14.99 4.74
C PRO A 899 -13.13 -14.05 5.26
N LEU A 900 -12.85 -13.37 6.38
CA LEU A 900 -13.72 -12.39 7.03
C LEU A 900 -13.06 -11.02 7.05
N ASP A 901 -13.80 -10.00 6.59
CA ASP A 901 -13.33 -8.61 6.61
C ASP A 901 -13.84 -7.92 7.88
N TYR A 902 -12.91 -7.36 8.64
CA TYR A 902 -13.19 -6.56 9.83
C TYR A 902 -13.03 -5.07 9.51
N ASP A 903 -13.96 -4.28 9.99
CA ASP A 903 -14.02 -2.83 9.82
C ASP A 903 -14.82 -2.24 10.99
N PRO A 904 -14.47 -1.03 11.47
CA PRO A 904 -15.20 -0.35 12.55
C PRO A 904 -16.71 -0.16 12.33
N ASP A 905 -17.20 -0.22 11.08
CA ASP A 905 -18.60 -0.02 10.75
C ASP A 905 -19.38 -1.33 10.49
N VAL A 906 -18.69 -2.47 10.44
CA VAL A 906 -19.34 -3.77 10.18
C VAL A 906 -20.03 -4.28 11.45
N SER A 907 -21.35 -4.48 11.36
CA SER A 907 -22.11 -5.10 12.44
C SER A 907 -21.66 -6.55 12.65
N PHE A 908 -21.53 -6.96 13.92
CA PHE A 908 -21.21 -8.35 14.27
C PHE A 908 -22.18 -9.36 13.62
N ALA A 909 -23.46 -9.03 13.48
CA ALA A 909 -24.46 -9.89 12.82
C ALA A 909 -24.06 -10.32 11.39
N ASN A 910 -23.38 -9.46 10.62
CA ASN A 910 -22.91 -9.81 9.28
C ASN A 910 -21.75 -10.83 9.33
N LEU A 911 -20.84 -10.67 10.29
CA LEU A 911 -19.77 -11.65 10.55
C LEU A 911 -20.34 -12.97 11.06
N GLU A 912 -21.29 -12.88 11.98
CA GLU A 912 -21.98 -14.01 12.61
C GLU A 912 -22.68 -14.89 11.58
N ASN A 913 -23.42 -14.30 10.63
CA ASN A 913 -24.08 -15.03 9.56
C ASN A 913 -23.11 -15.90 8.75
N ARG A 914 -21.92 -15.37 8.44
CA ARG A 914 -20.89 -16.11 7.68
C ARG A 914 -20.23 -17.19 8.53
N LEU A 915 -20.01 -16.92 9.81
CA LEU A 915 -19.49 -17.91 10.76
C LEU A 915 -20.49 -19.06 10.99
N GLN A 916 -21.79 -18.77 11.10
CA GLN A 916 -22.83 -19.77 11.26
C GLN A 916 -22.85 -20.76 10.08
N MET A 917 -22.64 -20.28 8.85
CA MET A 917 -22.50 -21.18 7.70
C MET A 917 -21.33 -22.17 7.86
N LEU A 918 -20.18 -21.71 8.32
CA LEU A 918 -19.03 -22.59 8.60
C LEU A 918 -19.36 -23.59 9.71
N ILE A 919 -19.99 -23.12 10.79
CA ILE A 919 -20.39 -23.95 11.94
C ILE A 919 -21.35 -25.06 11.49
N MET A 920 -22.39 -24.71 10.73
CA MET A 920 -23.39 -25.67 10.23
C MET A 920 -22.74 -26.73 9.33
N ASN A 921 -21.92 -26.33 8.37
CA ASN A 921 -21.29 -27.27 7.45
C ASN A 921 -20.32 -28.24 8.13
N VAL A 922 -19.61 -27.81 9.18
CA VAL A 922 -18.73 -28.69 9.96
C VAL A 922 -19.56 -29.65 10.82
N LYS A 923 -20.65 -29.18 11.43
CA LYS A 923 -21.56 -30.01 12.23
C LYS A 923 -22.22 -31.09 11.38
N GLU A 924 -22.75 -30.77 10.20
CA GLU A 924 -23.33 -31.76 9.28
C GLU A 924 -22.34 -32.88 8.94
N ARG A 925 -21.09 -32.52 8.58
CA ARG A 925 -20.05 -33.51 8.26
C ARG A 925 -19.65 -34.38 9.46
N SER A 926 -19.67 -33.82 10.67
CA SER A 926 -19.41 -34.59 11.88
C SER A 926 -20.53 -35.58 12.25
N VAL A 927 -21.74 -35.36 11.74
CA VAL A 927 -22.86 -36.31 11.86
C VAL A 927 -22.72 -37.43 10.82
N ASP A 928 -22.31 -37.12 9.59
CA ASP A 928 -22.13 -38.10 8.52
C ASP A 928 -20.95 -39.07 8.75
N THR A 929 -19.87 -38.63 9.41
CA THR A 929 -18.72 -39.51 9.73
C THR A 929 -18.99 -40.50 10.86
N VAL A 930 -20.04 -40.32 11.67
CA VAL A 930 -20.45 -41.28 12.71
C VAL A 930 -21.19 -42.49 12.09
N ALA A 931 -21.61 -42.41 10.82
CA ALA A 931 -22.41 -43.44 10.16
C ALA A 931 -21.61 -44.46 9.30
N LEU A 932 -20.28 -44.42 9.26
CA LEU A 932 -19.48 -45.38 8.47
C LEU A 932 -18.41 -46.07 9.32
N PRO A 933 -18.34 -47.42 9.35
CA PRO A 933 -17.24 -48.13 9.98
C PRO A 933 -15.94 -47.86 9.23
N ASP A 934 -14.88 -47.68 10.01
CA ASP A 934 -13.50 -47.44 9.61
C ASP A 934 -13.01 -48.48 8.56
N VAL A 935 -12.82 -48.02 7.32
CA VAL A 935 -12.06 -48.75 6.30
C VAL A 935 -10.84 -47.91 5.97
N GLY A 936 -9.72 -48.28 6.59
CA GLY A 936 -8.44 -47.60 6.47
C GLY A 936 -8.05 -47.29 5.02
N GLN A 937 -8.08 -46.01 4.66
CA GLN A 937 -7.45 -45.51 3.45
C GLN A 937 -6.20 -44.72 3.82
N ARG A 938 -5.05 -45.24 3.37
CA ARG A 938 -3.73 -44.60 3.50
C ARG A 938 -3.64 -43.35 2.61
N SER A 939 -2.92 -42.35 3.11
CA SER A 939 -2.70 -41.03 2.51
C SER A 939 -2.04 -41.06 1.11
N PRO A 940 -2.45 -40.19 0.16
CA PRO A 940 -1.79 -40.03 -1.15
C PRO A 940 -0.33 -39.57 -1.09
N VAL A 941 0.10 -38.94 0.03
CA VAL A 941 1.45 -38.37 0.20
C VAL A 941 2.53 -39.46 0.32
N GLU A 942 2.19 -40.63 0.88
CA GLU A 942 3.11 -41.78 0.93
C GLU A 942 3.33 -42.41 -0.46
N THR A 943 2.38 -42.22 -1.39
CA THR A 943 2.45 -42.79 -2.74
C THR A 943 3.38 -41.99 -3.67
N MET A 944 3.52 -40.68 -3.44
CA MET A 944 4.47 -39.82 -4.20
C MET A 944 5.92 -40.04 -3.74
N ASN A 945 6.19 -40.08 -2.44
CA ASN A 945 7.54 -40.30 -1.92
C ASN A 945 8.14 -41.67 -2.30
N ARG A 946 7.30 -42.69 -2.51
CA ARG A 946 7.75 -44.02 -2.96
C ARG A 946 7.99 -44.10 -4.47
N LYS A 947 7.28 -43.30 -5.28
CA LYS A 947 7.55 -43.18 -6.72
C LYS A 947 8.82 -42.38 -7.02
N GLN A 948 9.12 -41.34 -6.22
CA GLN A 948 10.37 -40.58 -6.33
C GLN A 948 11.59 -41.44 -5.95
N LYS A 949 11.55 -42.15 -4.81
CA LYS A 949 12.64 -43.05 -4.38
C LYS A 949 12.89 -44.24 -5.34
N ASN A 950 11.85 -44.74 -6.00
CA ASN A 950 11.99 -45.82 -7.00
C ASN A 950 12.50 -45.31 -8.36
N ALA A 951 12.34 -44.03 -8.68
CA ALA A 951 12.89 -43.41 -9.90
C ALA A 951 14.39 -43.12 -9.74
N ASP A 952 14.84 -42.66 -8.55
CA ASP A 952 16.24 -42.39 -8.26
C ASP A 952 17.08 -43.68 -8.16
N ASN A 953 16.53 -44.77 -7.61
CA ASN A 953 17.20 -46.08 -7.59
C ASN A 953 17.30 -46.76 -8.97
N LYS A 954 16.52 -46.33 -9.98
CA LYS A 954 16.62 -46.85 -11.35
C LYS A 954 17.65 -46.10 -12.20
N LYS A 955 17.97 -44.84 -11.86
CA LYS A 955 19.00 -44.06 -12.58
C LYS A 955 20.43 -44.40 -12.15
N GLN A 956 20.65 -44.97 -10.97
CA GLN A 956 21.98 -45.44 -10.52
C GLN A 956 22.42 -46.82 -11.04
N LYS A 957 21.62 -47.48 -11.90
CA LYS A 957 22.01 -48.75 -12.54
C LYS A 957 22.15 -48.68 -14.07
N VAL A 958 21.95 -47.51 -14.68
CA VAL A 958 22.25 -47.27 -16.10
C VAL A 958 22.71 -45.80 -16.28
N SER A 959 23.89 -45.47 -15.76
CA SER A 959 24.82 -44.45 -16.27
C SER A 959 26.14 -44.54 -15.53
#